data_AF-A0A367K835-F1
#
_entry.id   AF-A0A367K835-F1
#
_cell.length_a   1.000
_cell.length_b   1.000
_cell.length_c   1.000
_cell.angle_alpha   90.00
_cell.angle_beta   90.00
_cell.angle_gamma   90.00
#
_symmetry.space_group_name_H-M   'P 1'
#
loop_
_entity.id
_entity.type
_entity.pdbx_description
1 polymer ?
#
loop_
_entity_poly.entity_id
_entity_poly.type
_entity_poly.pdbx_seq_one_letter_code
_entity_poly.pdbx_strand_id
1 'polypeptide(L)'
;MYCLRRTYFRFHFNKAIRYSSSRSGLDERTKKVMEEIKQIEYQLQSRSKQTGSLPEKVSNEEIETIYKELSAPTPSRPKITSNYLEQLQLKFLDTRKEQLGENMKRQLPSSEKVADTKLTSTEEKSSMQDYTVQDFESLIYANAITKRPKEAEKAFDLMQKYNISPSTRAVNHLIDAYANVNDLSQAISAFKRLREYNLKPDIYTYSSIIKAFVASKRIDDALVIFERMKNSSIIPSQPIFANIISGCLKANKLEKAWEVFDTMRLSYHQPDEVSYTLMLHACAKRGEVEKALNLFEDMVNYQLYPTDVTFNVLINACAKRPDYYHEAFSLLNQMEEHYGFQPDRITYNTLLTACSRKKDLSQARDILNVMWNDMKEKGADSLLAPDEQTFTNLLWCYASYQPTRSTNKISEATSSSTALTTTECLISTEIPRKRSDVAKEARWLFKLAVSHNIQVTTALLNAYLTVHISQKQPTEAVNIYTKMFDKFAVKKDGFTFSQMLEYCYKQKDDVLAWKVWEDYQTFLESKNQEFDIKENVEESIMEKKARQTRKEAAAIREGWADQQQRELCVTMANTLARVNDLKNALGIIATELRRCSNLGAPSLSELMPVYNKCIQLEDEEARQTLIRLCPKNKAFKNSKFKRVYT
;
A
#
# COMPACT_ATOMS: atom_id res chain seq x y z
N MET A 1 -28.20 12.11 -27.98
CA MET A 1 -27.98 12.19 -26.51
C MET A 1 -29.01 13.02 -25.73
N TYR A 2 -29.47 14.20 -26.18
CA TYR A 2 -30.40 15.04 -25.38
C TYR A 2 -31.69 14.32 -24.95
N CYS A 3 -32.28 13.50 -25.83
CA CYS A 3 -33.44 12.66 -25.50
C CYS A 3 -33.16 11.58 -24.44
N LEU A 4 -31.94 11.02 -24.41
CA LEU A 4 -31.51 10.04 -23.39
C LEU A 4 -31.33 10.71 -22.01
N ARG A 5 -30.80 11.94 -21.96
CA ARG A 5 -30.81 12.73 -20.72
C ARG A 5 -32.24 13.02 -20.26
N ARG A 6 -33.17 13.33 -21.18
CA ARG A 6 -34.59 13.59 -20.86
C ARG A 6 -35.32 12.35 -20.33
N THR A 7 -35.06 11.15 -20.85
CA THR A 7 -35.66 9.90 -20.32
C THR A 7 -35.04 9.50 -18.98
N TYR A 8 -33.71 9.62 -18.82
CA TYR A 8 -33.01 9.33 -17.56
C TYR A 8 -33.50 10.25 -16.42
N PHE A 9 -33.58 11.55 -16.66
CA PHE A 9 -34.11 12.51 -15.66
C PHE A 9 -35.57 12.20 -15.32
N ARG A 10 -36.41 11.88 -16.31
CA ARG A 10 -37.83 11.53 -16.10
C ARG A 10 -38.01 10.21 -15.32
N PHE A 11 -37.11 9.24 -15.51
CA PHE A 11 -37.11 7.98 -14.77
C PHE A 11 -36.74 8.20 -13.29
N HIS A 12 -35.65 8.93 -13.02
CA HIS A 12 -35.22 9.24 -11.65
C HIS A 12 -36.18 10.20 -10.93
N PHE A 13 -36.74 11.18 -11.62
CA PHE A 13 -37.75 12.10 -11.06
C PHE A 13 -39.06 11.37 -10.72
N ASN A 14 -39.53 10.45 -11.57
CA ASN A 14 -40.68 9.58 -11.23
C ASN A 14 -40.39 8.63 -10.06
N LYS A 15 -39.14 8.16 -9.91
CA LYS A 15 -38.71 7.35 -8.75
C LYS A 15 -38.72 8.18 -7.46
N ALA A 16 -38.28 9.44 -7.52
CA ALA A 16 -38.36 10.39 -6.39
C ALA A 16 -39.82 10.75 -6.03
N ILE A 17 -40.70 10.96 -7.02
CA ILE A 17 -42.13 11.19 -6.79
C ILE A 17 -42.77 10.03 -6.02
N ARG A 18 -42.52 8.77 -6.43
CA ARG A 18 -43.03 7.57 -5.73
C ARG A 18 -42.53 7.42 -4.28
N TYR A 19 -41.35 7.93 -3.95
CA TYR A 19 -40.87 7.99 -2.57
C TYR A 19 -41.53 9.12 -1.76
N SER A 20 -41.80 10.26 -2.41
CA SER A 20 -42.41 11.44 -1.79
C SER A 20 -43.92 11.31 -1.51
N SER A 21 -44.65 10.46 -2.26
CA SER A 21 -46.10 10.22 -2.08
C SER A 21 -46.50 9.52 -0.77
N SER A 22 -45.56 9.35 0.16
CA SER A 22 -45.76 8.79 1.50
C SER A 22 -46.10 9.85 2.58
N ARG A 23 -46.13 11.16 2.25
CA ARG A 23 -46.48 12.24 3.19
C ARG A 23 -47.49 13.22 2.61
N SER A 24 -48.74 13.10 3.05
CA SER A 24 -49.92 13.86 2.60
C SER A 24 -49.98 15.28 3.18
N GLY A 25 -49.13 16.21 2.70
CA GLY A 25 -49.12 17.59 3.22
C GLY A 25 -48.41 18.67 2.40
N LEU A 26 -48.14 18.45 1.11
CA LEU A 26 -47.28 19.36 0.31
C LEU A 26 -47.84 19.73 -1.08
N ASP A 27 -49.11 19.43 -1.33
CA ASP A 27 -49.72 19.39 -2.67
C ASP A 27 -50.00 20.77 -3.31
N GLU A 28 -49.94 21.87 -2.54
CA GLU A 28 -50.24 23.22 -3.04
C GLU A 28 -48.99 23.98 -3.54
N ARG A 29 -47.84 23.79 -2.87
CA ARG A 29 -46.55 24.36 -3.33
C ARG A 29 -46.04 23.68 -4.60
N THR A 30 -46.21 22.36 -4.72
CA THR A 30 -45.82 21.61 -5.92
C THR A 30 -46.66 22.01 -7.15
N LYS A 31 -47.97 22.25 -6.98
CA LYS A 31 -48.82 22.78 -8.07
C LYS A 31 -48.36 24.16 -8.54
N LYS A 32 -48.04 25.06 -7.60
CA LYS A 32 -47.54 26.41 -7.95
C LYS A 32 -46.24 26.37 -8.78
N VAL A 33 -45.29 25.53 -8.38
CA VAL A 33 -44.03 25.30 -9.12
C VAL A 33 -44.28 24.64 -10.49
N MET A 34 -45.27 23.74 -10.60
CA MET A 34 -45.64 23.14 -11.89
C MET A 34 -46.27 24.15 -12.86
N GLU A 35 -47.04 25.13 -12.37
CA GLU A 35 -47.59 26.21 -13.20
C GLU A 35 -46.48 27.16 -13.70
N GLU A 36 -45.52 27.52 -12.85
CA GLU A 36 -44.35 28.33 -13.23
C GLU A 36 -43.48 27.62 -14.28
N ILE A 37 -43.23 26.31 -14.12
CA ILE A 37 -42.48 25.52 -15.11
C ILE A 37 -43.18 25.49 -16.47
N LYS A 38 -44.52 25.34 -16.52
CA LYS A 38 -45.28 25.41 -17.79
C LYS A 38 -45.16 26.76 -18.48
N GLN A 39 -45.19 27.87 -17.72
CA GLN A 39 -45.01 29.21 -18.30
C GLN A 39 -43.60 29.38 -18.90
N ILE A 40 -42.57 28.86 -18.22
CA ILE A 40 -41.19 28.87 -18.70
C ILE A 40 -41.03 27.99 -19.95
N GLU A 41 -41.62 26.79 -19.99
CA GLU A 41 -41.60 25.92 -21.18
C GLU A 41 -42.32 26.58 -22.38
N TYR A 42 -43.42 27.31 -22.17
CA TYR A 42 -44.10 28.06 -23.22
C TYR A 42 -43.25 29.22 -23.78
N GLN A 43 -42.56 29.96 -22.89
CA GLN A 43 -41.62 31.01 -23.29
C GLN A 43 -40.41 30.45 -24.05
N LEU A 44 -39.92 29.25 -23.71
CA LEU A 44 -38.83 28.59 -24.44
C LEU A 44 -39.27 28.05 -25.81
N GLN A 45 -40.47 27.49 -25.94
CA GLN A 45 -41.02 27.02 -27.22
C GLN A 45 -41.33 28.15 -28.19
N SER A 46 -41.72 29.33 -27.69
CA SER A 46 -41.90 30.52 -28.54
C SER A 46 -40.56 31.07 -29.06
N ARG A 47 -39.46 30.97 -28.28
CA ARG A 47 -38.11 31.33 -28.73
C ARG A 47 -37.51 30.33 -29.73
N SER A 48 -37.85 29.04 -29.67
CA SER A 48 -37.27 28.02 -30.57
C SER A 48 -37.83 28.02 -32.01
N LYS A 49 -38.66 29.01 -32.38
CA LYS A 49 -39.19 29.18 -33.75
C LYS A 49 -38.46 30.25 -34.58
N GLN A 50 -37.40 30.89 -34.04
CA GLN A 50 -36.63 31.93 -34.72
C GLN A 50 -35.12 31.64 -34.72
N THR A 51 -34.67 30.59 -35.41
CA THR A 51 -33.34 30.47 -36.04
C THR A 51 -33.36 29.21 -36.91
N GLY A 52 -33.08 29.33 -38.22
CA GLY A 52 -33.05 28.18 -39.13
C GLY A 52 -31.71 28.05 -39.85
N SER A 53 -31.17 26.82 -39.89
CA SER A 53 -30.39 26.22 -40.98
C SER A 53 -29.78 24.88 -40.52
N LEU A 54 -29.94 23.82 -41.30
CA LEU A 54 -29.28 22.51 -41.10
C LEU A 54 -27.92 22.48 -41.80
N PRO A 55 -26.93 21.75 -41.27
CA PRO A 55 -25.87 21.12 -42.06
C PRO A 55 -26.13 19.61 -42.28
N GLU A 56 -25.42 19.04 -43.25
CA GLU A 56 -25.76 17.78 -43.92
C GLU A 56 -25.30 16.50 -43.19
N LYS A 57 -25.79 15.35 -43.68
CA LYS A 57 -25.31 14.02 -43.27
C LYS A 57 -24.11 13.61 -44.13
N VAL A 58 -23.03 13.21 -43.48
CA VAL A 58 -21.89 12.51 -44.09
C VAL A 58 -22.34 11.22 -44.79
N SER A 59 -21.76 10.92 -45.95
CA SER A 59 -22.08 9.75 -46.78
C SER A 59 -21.33 8.49 -46.30
N ASN A 60 -21.87 7.31 -46.62
CA ASN A 60 -21.28 6.02 -46.19
C ASN A 60 -19.91 5.71 -46.84
N GLU A 61 -19.54 6.41 -47.91
CA GLU A 61 -18.25 6.23 -48.61
C GLU A 61 -17.06 6.78 -47.79
N GLU A 62 -17.28 7.82 -46.97
CA GLU A 62 -16.30 8.33 -46.01
C GLU A 62 -16.09 7.34 -44.84
N ILE A 63 -17.08 6.49 -44.55
CA ILE A 63 -16.98 5.49 -43.48
C ILE A 63 -16.20 4.26 -43.95
N GLU A 64 -16.40 3.79 -45.19
CA GLU A 64 -15.63 2.67 -45.74
C GLU A 64 -14.14 2.99 -45.97
N THR A 65 -13.80 4.26 -46.26
CA THR A 65 -12.41 4.71 -46.35
C THR A 65 -11.72 4.67 -44.98
N ILE A 66 -12.38 5.14 -43.91
CA ILE A 66 -11.87 5.05 -42.53
C ILE A 66 -11.67 3.58 -42.07
N TYR A 67 -12.58 2.67 -42.43
CA TYR A 67 -12.41 1.24 -42.10
C TYR A 67 -11.26 0.56 -42.87
N LYS A 68 -10.93 1.02 -44.08
CA LYS A 68 -9.72 0.56 -44.80
C LYS A 68 -8.42 1.06 -44.18
N GLU A 69 -8.39 2.27 -43.62
CA GLU A 69 -7.20 2.78 -42.91
C GLU A 69 -6.93 2.06 -41.58
N LEU A 70 -7.98 1.55 -40.92
CA LEU A 70 -7.89 0.87 -39.61
C LEU A 70 -7.53 -0.62 -39.67
N SER A 71 -7.25 -1.20 -40.84
CA SER A 71 -7.05 -2.66 -41.03
C SER A 71 -5.66 -3.08 -41.55
N ALA A 72 -4.64 -2.21 -41.44
CA ALA A 72 -3.23 -2.57 -41.63
C ALA A 72 -2.55 -2.95 -40.29
N PRO A 73 -1.58 -3.89 -40.26
CA PRO A 73 -1.05 -4.47 -39.03
C PRO A 73 -0.25 -3.45 -38.20
N THR A 74 -0.37 -3.57 -36.87
CA THR A 74 0.41 -2.77 -35.92
C THR A 74 1.91 -3.06 -36.08
N PRO A 75 2.75 -2.05 -36.34
CA PRO A 75 4.20 -2.24 -36.27
C PRO A 75 4.58 -2.54 -34.82
N SER A 76 5.30 -3.65 -34.63
CA SER A 76 5.85 -4.04 -33.33
C SER A 76 6.65 -2.90 -32.72
N ARG A 77 6.47 -2.61 -31.43
CA ARG A 77 7.26 -1.60 -30.71
C ARG A 77 8.77 -1.89 -30.90
N PRO A 78 9.56 -1.00 -31.52
CA PRO A 78 11.00 -1.16 -31.49
C PRO A 78 11.49 -0.99 -30.05
N LYS A 79 12.35 -1.90 -29.58
CA LYS A 79 13.25 -1.56 -28.47
C LYS A 79 14.10 -0.39 -28.97
N ILE A 80 14.11 0.73 -28.23
CA ILE A 80 14.91 1.91 -28.59
C ILE A 80 16.39 1.52 -28.49
N THR A 81 17.00 1.20 -29.63
CA THR A 81 18.44 0.98 -29.80
C THR A 81 19.11 2.26 -30.28
N SER A 82 20.43 2.38 -30.05
CA SER A 82 21.19 3.61 -30.33
C SER A 82 20.99 4.15 -31.74
N ASN A 83 20.94 3.28 -32.75
CA ASN A 83 20.80 3.67 -34.16
C ASN A 83 19.45 4.34 -34.49
N TYR A 84 18.38 4.09 -33.73
CA TYR A 84 17.08 4.76 -33.96
C TYR A 84 17.12 6.23 -33.54
N LEU A 85 17.98 6.60 -32.58
CA LEU A 85 18.24 7.99 -32.22
C LEU A 85 19.08 8.72 -33.26
N GLU A 86 19.98 8.00 -33.97
CA GLU A 86 20.80 8.57 -35.05
C GLU A 86 19.99 8.80 -36.34
N GLN A 87 19.04 7.91 -36.67
CA GLN A 87 18.20 8.05 -37.86
C GLN A 87 17.21 9.24 -37.82
N LEU A 88 16.88 9.76 -36.64
CA LEU A 88 15.95 10.89 -36.49
C LEU A 88 16.54 12.25 -36.91
N GLN A 89 17.85 12.35 -37.19
CA GLN A 89 18.58 13.59 -37.52
C GLN A 89 18.35 14.78 -36.57
N LEU A 90 17.80 14.55 -35.37
CA LEU A 90 17.71 15.55 -34.31
C LEU A 90 19.12 15.90 -33.83
N LYS A 91 19.68 16.99 -34.36
CA LYS A 91 20.96 17.55 -33.90
C LYS A 91 20.83 17.93 -32.42
N PHE A 92 21.35 17.09 -31.54
CA PHE A 92 21.61 17.47 -30.16
C PHE A 92 22.53 18.71 -30.15
N LEU A 93 21.99 19.84 -29.68
CA LEU A 93 22.77 21.03 -29.34
C LEU A 93 23.62 20.70 -28.10
N ASP A 94 24.80 20.14 -28.34
CA ASP A 94 25.78 19.83 -27.29
C ASP A 94 26.36 21.12 -26.72
N THR A 95 25.67 21.65 -25.70
CA THR A 95 26.01 22.92 -25.00
C THR A 95 27.41 22.96 -24.37
N ARG A 96 28.19 21.88 -24.47
CA ARG A 96 29.62 21.85 -24.11
C ARG A 96 30.51 22.48 -25.18
N LYS A 97 30.10 22.48 -26.45
CA LYS A 97 30.92 23.00 -27.56
C LYS A 97 31.00 24.52 -27.60
N GLU A 98 29.98 25.25 -27.13
CA GLU A 98 30.07 26.72 -27.01
C GLU A 98 31.07 27.17 -25.91
N GLN A 99 31.20 26.42 -24.81
CA GLN A 99 32.14 26.76 -23.72
C GLN A 99 33.63 26.67 -24.14
N LEU A 100 33.95 25.91 -25.19
CA LEU A 100 35.30 25.87 -25.78
C LEU A 100 35.59 27.12 -26.63
N GLY A 101 34.56 27.73 -27.23
CA GLY A 101 34.69 28.94 -28.05
C GLY A 101 34.99 30.21 -27.23
N GLU A 102 34.41 30.33 -26.03
CA GLU A 102 34.71 31.46 -25.13
C GLU A 102 36.10 31.36 -24.49
N ASN A 103 36.55 30.15 -24.13
CA ASN A 103 37.87 29.96 -23.52
C ASN A 103 39.03 30.25 -24.50
N MET A 104 38.88 30.03 -25.81
CA MET A 104 39.91 30.38 -26.80
C MET A 104 40.07 31.90 -27.04
N LYS A 105 39.13 32.76 -26.61
CA LYS A 105 39.26 34.22 -26.79
C LYS A 105 40.09 34.92 -25.69
N ARG A 106 40.67 34.19 -24.73
CA ARG A 106 41.43 34.76 -23.60
C ARG A 106 42.94 34.53 -23.62
N GLN A 107 43.51 33.92 -24.66
CA GLN A 107 44.96 33.75 -24.79
C GLN A 107 45.47 34.17 -26.17
N LEU A 108 46.13 35.33 -26.19
CA LEU A 108 46.97 35.83 -27.27
C LEU A 108 48.32 36.19 -26.64
N PRO A 109 49.44 35.75 -27.23
CA PRO A 109 50.61 36.61 -27.27
C PRO A 109 51.32 36.63 -28.64
N SER A 110 51.39 37.84 -29.22
CA SER A 110 52.55 38.49 -29.89
C SER A 110 53.52 37.75 -30.82
N SER A 111 53.81 38.40 -31.98
CA SER A 111 54.96 38.21 -32.93
C SER A 111 55.05 36.84 -33.65
N GLU A 112 55.51 36.62 -34.89
CA GLU A 112 55.87 37.38 -36.12
C GLU A 112 55.97 36.31 -37.27
N LYS A 113 56.11 36.55 -38.59
CA LYS A 113 56.31 37.74 -39.45
C LYS A 113 55.75 37.48 -40.89
N VAL A 114 55.44 38.56 -41.61
CA VAL A 114 55.23 38.78 -43.07
C VAL A 114 55.54 37.64 -44.08
N ALA A 115 54.55 37.31 -44.95
CA ALA A 115 54.71 37.23 -46.42
C ALA A 115 53.32 37.17 -47.14
N ASP A 116 53.21 37.80 -48.32
CA ASP A 116 51.95 38.01 -49.06
C ASP A 116 51.36 36.77 -49.76
N THR A 117 50.02 36.69 -49.85
CA THR A 117 49.34 36.75 -51.16
C THR A 117 47.85 37.09 -51.05
N LYS A 118 47.30 37.66 -52.14
CA LYS A 118 45.99 38.33 -52.24
C LYS A 118 44.84 37.39 -52.64
N LEU A 119 43.64 37.70 -52.13
CA LEU A 119 42.29 37.36 -52.65
C LEU A 119 42.04 35.86 -52.94
N THR A 120 40.98 35.26 -52.39
CA THR A 120 39.61 35.61 -52.77
C THR A 120 38.62 35.75 -51.61
N SER A 121 37.68 36.67 -51.79
CA SER A 121 36.42 36.71 -51.06
C SER A 121 35.53 35.52 -51.43
N THR A 122 35.27 34.62 -50.50
CA THR A 122 34.08 33.76 -50.51
C THR A 122 33.41 33.84 -49.16
N GLU A 123 32.13 34.21 -49.18
CA GLU A 123 31.31 34.42 -48.00
C GLU A 123 31.15 33.12 -47.19
N GLU A 124 31.79 33.01 -46.03
CA GLU A 124 31.31 32.08 -45.00
C GLU A 124 30.06 32.65 -44.32
N LYS A 125 28.97 32.71 -45.09
CA LYS A 125 27.61 32.68 -44.55
C LYS A 125 27.43 31.32 -43.87
N SER A 126 27.91 31.22 -42.63
CA SER A 126 27.59 30.13 -41.72
C SER A 126 26.09 29.90 -41.77
N SER A 127 25.69 28.68 -42.14
CA SER A 127 24.31 28.34 -42.43
C SER A 127 23.43 28.56 -41.20
N MET A 128 22.69 29.66 -41.23
CA MET A 128 21.68 30.01 -40.25
C MET A 128 20.56 28.97 -40.38
N GLN A 129 20.66 27.90 -39.59
CA GLN A 129 19.58 26.93 -39.47
C GLN A 129 18.43 27.63 -38.73
N ASP A 130 17.32 27.86 -39.43
CA ASP A 130 16.11 28.43 -38.85
C ASP A 130 15.48 27.43 -37.87
N TYR A 131 15.99 27.42 -36.64
CA TYR A 131 15.44 26.61 -35.56
C TYR A 131 14.02 27.08 -35.24
N THR A 132 13.08 26.15 -35.27
CA THR A 132 11.67 26.44 -35.00
C THR A 132 11.34 26.32 -33.51
N VAL A 133 10.19 26.87 -33.10
CA VAL A 133 9.64 26.64 -31.75
C VAL A 133 9.47 25.14 -31.46
N GLN A 134 9.10 24.34 -32.47
CA GLN A 134 8.86 22.91 -32.33
C GLN A 134 10.15 22.10 -32.08
N ASP A 135 11.29 22.53 -32.61
CA ASP A 135 12.59 21.90 -32.37
C ASP A 135 12.99 22.03 -30.90
N PHE A 136 12.85 23.25 -30.35
CA PHE A 136 13.11 23.52 -28.93
C PHE A 136 12.07 22.86 -28.01
N GLU A 137 10.78 22.86 -28.35
CA GLU A 137 9.76 22.12 -27.60
C GLU A 137 10.10 20.62 -27.50
N SER A 138 10.49 20.01 -28.63
CA SER A 138 10.85 18.59 -28.71
C SER A 138 12.11 18.28 -27.90
N LEU A 139 13.12 19.16 -27.97
CA LEU A 139 14.36 19.05 -27.20
C LEU A 139 14.11 19.18 -25.68
N ILE A 140 13.28 20.14 -25.24
CA ILE A 140 12.91 20.31 -23.83
C ILE A 140 12.09 19.10 -23.35
N TYR A 141 11.16 18.59 -24.17
CA TYR A 141 10.36 17.39 -23.86
C TYR A 141 11.23 16.13 -23.71
N ALA A 142 12.19 15.89 -24.61
CA ALA A 142 13.11 14.77 -24.51
C ALA A 142 13.96 14.84 -23.23
N ASN A 143 14.41 16.03 -22.84
CA ASN A 143 15.12 16.26 -21.58
C ASN A 143 14.21 16.11 -20.34
N ALA A 144 12.92 16.43 -20.45
CA ALA A 144 11.94 16.22 -19.39
C ALA A 144 11.69 14.72 -19.11
N ILE A 145 11.53 13.91 -20.17
CA ILE A 145 11.36 12.45 -20.08
C ILE A 145 12.62 11.79 -19.49
N THR A 146 13.80 12.19 -19.97
CA THR A 146 15.10 11.63 -19.51
C THR A 146 15.53 12.16 -18.14
N LYS A 147 14.69 12.96 -17.46
CA LYS A 147 14.92 13.53 -16.12
C LYS A 147 16.17 14.41 -16.03
N ARG A 148 16.43 15.19 -17.09
CA ARG A 148 17.58 16.11 -17.19
C ARG A 148 17.14 17.59 -17.18
N PRO A 149 16.64 18.12 -16.05
CA PRO A 149 16.09 19.48 -15.98
C PRO A 149 17.11 20.57 -16.32
N LYS A 150 18.39 20.39 -15.98
CA LYS A 150 19.45 21.35 -16.32
C LYS A 150 19.74 21.44 -17.83
N GLU A 151 19.54 20.35 -18.56
CA GLU A 151 19.69 20.33 -20.03
C GLU A 151 18.43 20.90 -20.70
N ALA A 152 17.25 20.63 -20.12
CA ALA A 152 15.98 21.28 -20.49
C ALA A 152 16.00 22.81 -20.28
N GLU A 153 16.57 23.29 -19.17
CA GLU A 153 16.70 24.72 -18.88
C GLU A 153 17.63 25.42 -19.87
N LYS A 154 18.81 24.86 -20.14
CA LYS A 154 19.70 25.39 -21.19
C LYS A 154 19.02 25.44 -22.56
N ALA A 155 18.24 24.41 -22.93
CA ALA A 155 17.49 24.40 -24.18
C ALA A 155 16.41 25.50 -24.21
N PHE A 156 15.78 25.81 -23.07
CA PHE A 156 14.83 26.92 -22.94
C PHE A 156 15.53 28.28 -23.04
N ASP A 157 16.67 28.47 -22.38
CA ASP A 157 17.42 29.73 -22.39
C ASP A 157 17.99 30.03 -23.80
N LEU A 158 18.33 28.99 -24.57
CA LEU A 158 18.69 29.14 -25.99
C LEU A 158 17.54 29.70 -26.85
N MET A 159 16.27 29.43 -26.53
CA MET A 159 15.15 30.06 -27.27
C MET A 159 15.24 31.58 -27.22
N GLN A 160 15.55 32.13 -26.04
CA GLN A 160 15.73 33.58 -25.86
C GLN A 160 16.96 34.09 -26.62
N LYS A 161 18.08 33.34 -26.65
CA LYS A 161 19.29 33.66 -27.43
C LYS A 161 19.02 33.76 -28.94
N TYR A 162 18.13 32.93 -29.47
CA TYR A 162 17.71 32.94 -30.88
C TYR A 162 16.51 33.86 -31.17
N ASN A 163 16.07 34.69 -30.20
CA ASN A 163 14.87 35.55 -30.30
C ASN A 163 13.55 34.80 -30.59
N ILE A 164 13.47 33.52 -30.21
CA ILE A 164 12.28 32.68 -30.36
C ILE A 164 11.43 32.81 -29.10
N SER A 165 10.19 33.30 -29.25
CA SER A 165 9.25 33.39 -28.13
C SER A 165 8.85 31.98 -27.64
N PRO A 166 9.00 31.66 -26.33
CA PRO A 166 8.60 30.36 -25.81
C PRO A 166 7.08 30.19 -25.82
N SER A 167 6.63 28.98 -26.10
CA SER A 167 5.22 28.61 -26.01
C SER A 167 4.83 28.14 -24.61
N THR A 168 3.52 28.08 -24.32
CA THR A 168 3.02 27.40 -23.11
C THR A 168 3.52 25.95 -23.03
N ARG A 169 3.67 25.27 -24.17
CA ARG A 169 4.13 23.88 -24.24
C ARG A 169 5.59 23.71 -23.82
N ALA A 170 6.48 24.60 -24.28
CA ALA A 170 7.88 24.63 -23.87
C ALA A 170 8.01 24.82 -22.35
N VAL A 171 7.25 25.75 -21.77
CA VAL A 171 7.24 25.98 -20.31
C VAL A 171 6.63 24.78 -19.55
N ASN A 172 5.58 24.15 -20.07
CA ASN A 172 5.00 22.95 -19.48
C ASN A 172 6.00 21.79 -19.39
N HIS A 173 6.77 21.56 -20.46
CA HIS A 173 7.82 20.54 -20.48
C HIS A 173 8.95 20.87 -19.50
N LEU A 174 9.33 22.14 -19.35
CA LEU A 174 10.29 22.59 -18.34
C LEU A 174 9.79 22.33 -16.90
N ILE A 175 8.52 22.64 -16.60
CA ILE A 175 7.90 22.35 -15.29
C ILE A 175 7.89 20.84 -15.03
N ASP A 176 7.53 20.01 -16.02
CA ASP A 176 7.52 18.54 -15.84
C ASP A 176 8.93 17.97 -15.63
N ALA A 177 9.96 18.53 -16.29
CA ALA A 177 11.35 18.13 -16.07
C ALA A 177 11.78 18.30 -14.60
N TYR A 178 11.44 19.43 -13.98
CA TYR A 178 11.69 19.67 -12.56
C TYR A 178 10.79 18.83 -11.65
N ALA A 179 9.52 18.64 -12.00
CA ALA A 179 8.61 17.75 -11.28
C ALA A 179 9.11 16.29 -11.24
N ASN A 180 9.71 15.81 -12.34
CA ASN A 180 10.28 14.46 -12.46
C ASN A 180 11.53 14.24 -11.60
N VAL A 181 12.23 15.31 -11.21
CA VAL A 181 13.40 15.30 -10.30
C VAL A 181 13.03 15.74 -8.87
N ASN A 182 11.77 16.10 -8.64
CA ASN A 182 11.23 16.58 -7.36
C ASN A 182 11.85 17.91 -6.87
N ASP A 183 12.30 18.78 -7.80
CA ASP A 183 12.73 20.14 -7.47
C ASP A 183 11.55 21.10 -7.57
N LEU A 184 10.83 21.25 -6.46
CA LEU A 184 9.70 22.17 -6.37
C LEU A 184 10.11 23.64 -6.55
N SER A 185 11.34 24.02 -6.16
CA SER A 185 11.79 25.40 -6.21
C SER A 185 11.90 25.90 -7.65
N GLN A 186 12.50 25.08 -8.50
CA GLN A 186 12.65 25.38 -9.92
C GLN A 186 11.36 25.11 -10.71
N ALA A 187 10.53 24.14 -10.32
CA ALA A 187 9.19 23.97 -10.90
C ALA A 187 8.32 25.22 -10.70
N ILE A 188 8.37 25.86 -9.52
CA ILE A 188 7.70 27.15 -9.25
C ILE A 188 8.34 28.29 -10.05
N SER A 189 9.67 28.29 -10.19
CA SER A 189 10.39 29.27 -11.02
C SER A 189 9.95 29.21 -12.49
N ALA A 190 9.94 28.01 -13.09
CA ALA A 190 9.44 27.77 -14.43
C ALA A 190 7.96 28.16 -14.59
N PHE A 191 7.10 27.89 -13.59
CA PHE A 191 5.70 28.32 -13.61
C PHE A 191 5.54 29.86 -13.58
N LYS A 192 6.46 30.61 -12.96
CA LYS A 192 6.43 32.10 -13.01
C LYS A 192 6.72 32.63 -14.41
N ARG A 193 7.58 31.95 -15.20
CA ARG A 193 7.90 32.34 -16.58
C ARG A 193 6.65 32.49 -17.46
N LEU A 194 5.57 31.75 -17.18
CA LEU A 194 4.29 31.94 -17.88
C LEU A 194 3.75 33.37 -17.77
N ARG A 195 3.89 34.03 -16.61
CA ARG A 195 3.46 35.43 -16.46
C ARG A 195 4.41 36.39 -17.15
N GLU A 196 5.71 36.12 -17.10
CA GLU A 196 6.76 36.93 -17.73
C GLU A 196 6.57 36.99 -19.26
N TYR A 197 6.21 35.86 -19.88
CA TYR A 197 5.90 35.75 -21.30
C TYR A 197 4.41 35.98 -21.65
N ASN A 198 3.57 36.42 -20.70
CA ASN A 198 2.11 36.62 -20.86
C ASN A 198 1.33 35.40 -21.39
N LEU A 199 1.84 34.19 -21.13
CA LEU A 199 1.25 32.91 -21.50
C LEU A 199 0.15 32.50 -20.52
N LYS A 200 -0.96 31.97 -21.04
CA LYS A 200 -2.05 31.44 -20.22
C LYS A 200 -1.76 29.98 -19.81
N PRO A 201 -1.83 29.61 -18.51
CA PRO A 201 -1.74 28.23 -18.06
C PRO A 201 -2.84 27.35 -18.66
N ASP A 202 -2.50 26.12 -19.05
CA ASP A 202 -3.43 25.12 -19.57
C ASP A 202 -3.54 23.89 -18.63
N ILE A 203 -4.28 22.87 -19.06
CA ILE A 203 -4.46 21.61 -18.31
C ILE A 203 -3.11 20.94 -18.00
N TYR A 204 -2.15 20.98 -18.93
CA TYR A 204 -0.83 20.37 -18.76
C TYR A 204 0.04 21.18 -17.81
N THR A 205 -0.07 22.51 -17.81
CA THR A 205 0.57 23.38 -16.82
C THR A 205 0.14 22.99 -15.42
N TYR A 206 -1.18 22.96 -15.18
CA TYR A 206 -1.73 22.63 -13.86
C TYR A 206 -1.38 21.19 -13.45
N SER A 207 -1.43 20.23 -14.38
CA SER A 207 -0.99 18.85 -14.14
C SER A 207 0.46 18.76 -13.65
N SER A 208 1.39 19.42 -14.35
CA SER A 208 2.83 19.34 -14.08
C SER A 208 3.21 20.02 -12.76
N ILE A 209 2.61 21.17 -12.45
CA ILE A 209 2.87 21.86 -11.17
C ILE A 209 2.22 21.12 -9.98
N ILE A 210 0.99 20.59 -10.13
CA ILE A 210 0.34 19.76 -9.09
C ILE A 210 1.19 18.51 -8.82
N LYS A 211 1.72 17.86 -9.87
CA LYS A 211 2.66 16.74 -9.76
C LYS A 211 3.93 17.11 -8.98
N ALA A 212 4.51 18.28 -9.19
CA ALA A 212 5.66 18.75 -8.40
C ALA A 212 5.31 18.91 -6.89
N PHE A 213 4.19 19.56 -6.56
CA PHE A 213 3.75 19.72 -5.17
C PHE A 213 3.42 18.37 -4.49
N VAL A 214 2.79 17.43 -5.22
CA VAL A 214 2.50 16.08 -4.73
C VAL A 214 3.78 15.28 -4.48
N ALA A 215 4.74 15.30 -5.41
CA ALA A 215 6.04 14.64 -5.25
C ALA A 215 6.83 15.19 -4.05
N SER A 216 6.73 16.50 -3.80
CA SER A 216 7.34 17.18 -2.65
C SER A 216 6.53 17.07 -1.35
N LYS A 217 5.51 16.19 -1.30
CA LYS A 217 4.63 15.94 -0.13
C LYS A 217 3.84 17.16 0.36
N ARG A 218 3.78 18.25 -0.42
CA ARG A 218 3.07 19.50 -0.10
C ARG A 218 1.63 19.46 -0.63
N ILE A 219 0.84 18.54 -0.07
CA ILE A 219 -0.51 18.23 -0.57
C ILE A 219 -1.51 19.38 -0.37
N ASP A 220 -1.43 20.16 0.71
CA ASP A 220 -2.38 21.26 0.91
C ASP A 220 -2.20 22.36 -0.15
N ASP A 221 -0.95 22.68 -0.53
CA ASP A 221 -0.67 23.60 -1.63
C ASP A 221 -1.13 23.04 -2.99
N ALA A 222 -0.96 21.73 -3.23
CA ALA A 222 -1.47 21.08 -4.43
C ALA A 222 -3.00 21.22 -4.57
N LEU A 223 -3.74 21.11 -3.46
CA LEU A 223 -5.20 21.31 -3.41
C LEU A 223 -5.59 22.78 -3.66
N VAL A 224 -4.84 23.75 -3.13
CA VAL A 224 -5.05 25.18 -3.44
C VAL A 224 -4.87 25.46 -4.93
N ILE A 225 -3.88 24.84 -5.57
CA ILE A 225 -3.65 24.96 -7.01
C ILE A 225 -4.75 24.26 -7.82
N PHE A 226 -5.27 23.13 -7.34
CA PHE A 226 -6.39 22.42 -7.96
C PHE A 226 -7.70 23.23 -7.92
N GLU A 227 -8.04 23.87 -6.79
CA GLU A 227 -9.18 24.78 -6.73
C GLU A 227 -8.97 26.03 -7.59
N ARG A 228 -7.73 26.54 -7.70
CA ARG A 228 -7.39 27.61 -8.66
C ARG A 228 -7.62 27.18 -10.12
N MET A 229 -7.31 25.95 -10.48
CA MET A 229 -7.57 25.40 -11.81
C MET A 229 -9.08 25.38 -12.11
N LYS A 230 -9.89 24.87 -11.18
CA LYS A 230 -11.36 24.83 -11.27
C LYS A 230 -11.96 26.25 -11.36
N ASN A 231 -11.50 27.19 -10.52
CA ASN A 231 -11.90 28.60 -10.57
C ASN A 231 -11.47 29.32 -11.86
N SER A 232 -10.47 28.80 -12.57
CA SER A 232 -10.06 29.28 -13.90
C SER A 232 -10.93 28.72 -15.04
N SER A 233 -12.03 28.03 -14.74
CA SER A 233 -12.90 27.28 -15.68
C SER A 233 -12.20 26.16 -16.46
N ILE A 234 -11.03 25.70 -16.00
CA ILE A 234 -10.29 24.62 -16.64
C ILE A 234 -10.72 23.28 -16.02
N ILE A 235 -11.33 22.41 -16.82
CA ILE A 235 -11.81 21.09 -16.40
C ILE A 235 -10.59 20.18 -16.13
N PRO A 236 -10.40 19.63 -14.92
CA PRO A 236 -9.33 18.69 -14.65
C PRO A 236 -9.54 17.36 -15.39
N SER A 237 -8.46 16.77 -15.87
CA SER A 237 -8.44 15.45 -16.51
C SER A 237 -8.24 14.33 -15.47
N GLN A 238 -8.58 13.08 -15.82
CA GLN A 238 -8.48 11.92 -14.91
C GLN A 238 -7.10 11.78 -14.24
N PRO A 239 -5.95 11.96 -14.94
CA PRO A 239 -4.64 11.88 -14.30
C PRO A 239 -4.41 12.92 -13.19
N ILE A 240 -5.02 14.10 -13.28
CA ILE A 240 -4.89 15.15 -12.26
C ILE A 240 -5.64 14.73 -10.99
N PHE A 241 -6.88 14.24 -11.13
CA PHE A 241 -7.64 13.68 -10.01
C PHE A 241 -6.89 12.52 -9.35
N ALA A 242 -6.46 11.52 -10.12
CA ALA A 242 -5.74 10.35 -9.60
C ALA A 242 -4.45 10.73 -8.86
N ASN A 243 -3.70 11.71 -9.37
CA ASN A 243 -2.46 12.19 -8.74
C ASN A 243 -2.73 12.89 -7.40
N ILE A 244 -3.76 13.75 -7.33
CA ILE A 244 -4.17 14.42 -6.09
C ILE A 244 -4.68 13.41 -5.06
N ILE A 245 -5.57 12.49 -5.46
CA ILE A 245 -6.08 11.42 -4.58
C ILE A 245 -4.90 10.59 -4.06
N SER A 246 -3.98 10.16 -4.92
CA SER A 246 -2.77 9.41 -4.51
C SER A 246 -1.91 10.21 -3.53
N GLY A 247 -1.77 11.52 -3.74
CA GLY A 247 -1.10 12.44 -2.84
C GLY A 247 -1.78 12.54 -1.46
N CYS A 248 -3.08 12.78 -1.42
CA CYS A 248 -3.90 12.84 -0.21
C CYS A 248 -3.79 11.53 0.61
N LEU A 249 -3.90 10.38 -0.07
CA LEU A 249 -3.76 9.06 0.55
C LEU A 249 -2.35 8.80 1.10
N LYS A 250 -1.29 9.19 0.37
CA LYS A 250 0.10 9.12 0.86
C LYS A 250 0.36 10.05 2.05
N ALA A 251 -0.33 11.18 2.12
CA ALA A 251 -0.32 12.10 3.27
C ALA A 251 -1.33 11.74 4.37
N ASN A 252 -2.00 10.58 4.29
CA ASN A 252 -3.00 10.07 5.23
C ASN A 252 -4.24 10.97 5.42
N LYS A 253 -4.55 11.86 4.47
CA LYS A 253 -5.70 12.78 4.46
C LYS A 253 -6.87 12.18 3.67
N LEU A 254 -7.61 11.28 4.31
CA LEU A 254 -8.67 10.50 3.64
C LEU A 254 -9.91 11.35 3.34
N GLU A 255 -10.32 12.26 4.21
CA GLU A 255 -11.50 13.12 3.97
C GLU A 255 -11.33 13.92 2.69
N LYS A 256 -10.16 14.57 2.53
CA LYS A 256 -9.80 15.30 1.30
C LYS A 256 -9.67 14.40 0.07
N ALA A 257 -9.29 13.12 0.23
CA ALA A 257 -9.26 12.17 -0.88
C ALA A 257 -10.68 11.84 -1.36
N TRP A 258 -11.62 11.66 -0.43
CA TRP A 258 -13.05 11.47 -0.74
C TRP A 258 -13.67 12.72 -1.38
N GLU A 259 -13.43 13.92 -0.85
CA GLU A 259 -13.90 15.18 -1.44
C GLU A 259 -13.48 15.33 -2.91
N VAL A 260 -12.23 14.99 -3.23
CA VAL A 260 -11.70 15.02 -4.62
C VAL A 260 -12.28 13.90 -5.48
N PHE A 261 -12.51 12.71 -4.93
CA PHE A 261 -13.14 11.58 -5.64
C PHE A 261 -14.63 11.83 -5.93
N ASP A 262 -15.39 12.39 -5.00
CA ASP A 262 -16.78 12.79 -5.22
C ASP A 262 -16.88 13.99 -6.18
N THR A 263 -15.91 14.92 -6.14
CA THR A 263 -15.76 15.94 -7.19
C THR A 263 -15.54 15.30 -8.57
N MET A 264 -14.74 14.22 -8.65
CA MET A 264 -14.52 13.49 -9.90
C MET A 264 -15.79 12.80 -10.41
N ARG A 265 -16.55 12.15 -9.52
CA ARG A 265 -17.86 11.51 -9.81
C ARG A 265 -18.88 12.48 -10.42
N LEU A 266 -18.88 13.73 -9.97
CA LEU A 266 -19.75 14.80 -10.46
C LEU A 266 -19.19 15.55 -11.67
N SER A 267 -17.94 15.29 -12.07
CA SER A 267 -17.27 15.97 -13.18
C SER A 267 -17.56 15.32 -14.54
N TYR A 268 -17.15 15.99 -15.63
CA TYR A 268 -17.17 15.40 -16.97
C TYR A 268 -16.25 14.18 -17.10
N HIS A 269 -15.13 14.17 -16.36
CA HIS A 269 -14.16 13.08 -16.34
C HIS A 269 -14.46 12.15 -15.15
N GLN A 270 -15.40 11.24 -15.34
CA GLN A 270 -15.81 10.30 -14.30
C GLN A 270 -14.65 9.37 -13.89
N PRO A 271 -14.68 8.80 -12.66
CA PRO A 271 -13.68 7.87 -12.18
C PRO A 271 -13.54 6.63 -13.08
N ASP A 272 -12.29 6.25 -13.31
CA ASP A 272 -11.89 5.04 -14.00
C ASP A 272 -11.57 3.90 -13.01
N GLU A 273 -11.26 2.72 -13.53
CA GLU A 273 -10.86 1.53 -12.76
C GLU A 273 -9.68 1.80 -11.83
N VAL A 274 -8.73 2.65 -12.26
CA VAL A 274 -7.57 3.08 -11.47
C VAL A 274 -7.99 3.94 -10.29
N SER A 275 -8.90 4.89 -10.49
CA SER A 275 -9.42 5.77 -9.43
C SER A 275 -10.23 4.99 -8.39
N TYR A 276 -11.06 4.04 -8.82
CA TYR A 276 -11.76 3.12 -7.91
C TYR A 276 -10.78 2.24 -7.14
N THR A 277 -9.84 1.58 -7.82
CA THR A 277 -8.83 0.70 -7.18
C THR A 277 -7.95 1.46 -6.17
N LEU A 278 -7.64 2.73 -6.44
CA LEU A 278 -6.90 3.60 -5.52
C LEU A 278 -7.68 3.89 -4.23
N MET A 279 -8.99 4.16 -4.32
CA MET A 279 -9.87 4.38 -3.16
C MET A 279 -10.16 3.07 -2.40
N LEU A 280 -10.31 1.95 -3.11
CA LEU A 280 -10.42 0.61 -2.52
C LEU A 280 -9.19 0.26 -1.70
N HIS A 281 -8.00 0.47 -2.24
CA HIS A 281 -6.73 0.26 -1.53
C HIS A 281 -6.61 1.15 -0.28
N ALA A 282 -7.14 2.38 -0.31
CA ALA A 282 -7.20 3.25 0.86
C ALA A 282 -8.08 2.68 1.98
N CYS A 283 -9.30 2.25 1.64
CA CYS A 283 -10.24 1.65 2.59
C CYS A 283 -9.69 0.34 3.18
N ALA A 284 -9.15 -0.54 2.31
CA ALA A 284 -8.51 -1.80 2.70
C ALA A 284 -7.31 -1.59 3.64
N LYS A 285 -6.50 -0.55 3.42
CA LYS A 285 -5.36 -0.21 4.31
C LYS A 285 -5.81 0.27 5.69
N ARG A 286 -6.99 0.89 5.81
CA ARG A 286 -7.57 1.34 7.09
C ARG A 286 -8.46 0.31 7.78
N GLY A 287 -8.76 -0.82 7.13
CA GLY A 287 -9.70 -1.83 7.66
C GLY A 287 -11.18 -1.44 7.50
N GLU A 288 -11.47 -0.43 6.69
CA GLU A 288 -12.83 0.03 6.37
C GLU A 288 -13.48 -0.89 5.31
N VAL A 289 -13.58 -2.19 5.63
CA VAL A 289 -13.99 -3.27 4.70
C VAL A 289 -15.36 -3.01 4.09
N GLU A 290 -16.34 -2.57 4.89
CA GLU A 290 -17.70 -2.24 4.42
C GLU A 290 -17.69 -1.19 3.31
N LYS A 291 -16.89 -0.12 3.46
CA LYS A 291 -16.77 0.92 2.42
C LYS A 291 -16.03 0.41 1.19
N ALA A 292 -15.09 -0.53 1.35
CA ALA A 292 -14.41 -1.16 0.23
C ALA A 292 -15.37 -2.05 -0.57
N LEU A 293 -16.20 -2.85 0.08
CA LEU A 293 -17.22 -3.66 -0.59
C LEU A 293 -18.27 -2.78 -1.30
N ASN A 294 -18.78 -1.73 -0.64
CA ASN A 294 -19.70 -0.79 -1.27
C ASN A 294 -19.08 -0.07 -2.50
N LEU A 295 -17.79 0.29 -2.44
CA LEU A 295 -17.07 0.87 -3.58
C LEU A 295 -16.89 -0.12 -4.74
N PHE A 296 -16.76 -1.41 -4.45
CA PHE A 296 -16.68 -2.47 -5.45
C PHE A 296 -18.04 -2.70 -6.12
N GLU A 297 -19.12 -2.74 -5.35
CA GLU A 297 -20.49 -2.75 -5.90
C GLU A 297 -20.77 -1.50 -6.75
N ASP A 298 -20.39 -0.31 -6.29
CA ASP A 298 -20.46 0.93 -7.09
C ASP A 298 -19.70 0.75 -8.42
N MET A 299 -18.45 0.28 -8.39
CA MET A 299 -17.61 0.08 -9.57
C MET A 299 -18.28 -0.84 -10.61
N VAL A 300 -18.83 -1.97 -10.17
CA VAL A 300 -19.58 -2.92 -11.03
C VAL A 300 -20.87 -2.29 -11.56
N ASN A 301 -21.60 -1.52 -10.74
CA ASN A 301 -22.80 -0.78 -11.15
C ASN A 301 -22.51 0.29 -12.21
N TYR A 302 -21.31 0.87 -12.21
CA TYR A 302 -20.82 1.78 -13.26
C TYR A 302 -20.28 1.06 -14.52
N GLN A 303 -20.39 -0.26 -14.60
CA GLN A 303 -19.90 -1.09 -15.72
C GLN A 303 -18.37 -0.98 -15.94
N LEU A 304 -17.62 -0.66 -14.88
CA LEU A 304 -16.15 -0.70 -14.88
C LEU A 304 -15.69 -2.11 -14.54
N TYR A 305 -14.63 -2.60 -15.20
CA TYR A 305 -14.19 -3.99 -15.03
C TYR A 305 -13.18 -4.08 -13.88
N PRO A 306 -13.43 -4.86 -12.81
CA PRO A 306 -12.44 -5.11 -11.78
C PRO A 306 -11.20 -5.82 -12.34
N THR A 307 -10.06 -5.54 -11.72
CA THR A 307 -8.78 -6.20 -12.04
C THR A 307 -8.42 -7.25 -10.99
N ASP A 308 -7.46 -8.11 -11.31
CA ASP A 308 -6.75 -8.97 -10.35
C ASP A 308 -6.29 -8.19 -9.10
N VAL A 309 -5.74 -6.99 -9.30
CA VAL A 309 -5.33 -6.07 -8.21
C VAL A 309 -6.53 -5.66 -7.36
N THR A 310 -7.69 -5.41 -7.97
CA THR A 310 -8.93 -5.04 -7.26
C THR A 310 -9.38 -6.18 -6.32
N PHE A 311 -9.40 -7.42 -6.81
CA PHE A 311 -9.74 -8.60 -6.00
C PHE A 311 -8.73 -8.86 -4.88
N ASN A 312 -7.42 -8.85 -5.19
CA ASN A 312 -6.37 -9.04 -4.20
C ASN A 312 -6.42 -7.99 -3.07
N VAL A 313 -6.77 -6.74 -3.38
CA VAL A 313 -6.97 -5.68 -2.38
C VAL A 313 -8.18 -5.98 -1.46
N LEU A 314 -9.30 -6.43 -2.03
CA LEU A 314 -10.51 -6.75 -1.26
C LEU A 314 -10.35 -8.02 -0.42
N ILE A 315 -9.79 -9.09 -0.97
CA ILE A 315 -9.50 -10.34 -0.25
C ILE A 315 -8.58 -10.06 0.96
N ASN A 316 -7.56 -9.21 0.78
CA ASN A 316 -6.68 -8.75 1.87
C ASN A 316 -7.36 -7.81 2.88
N ALA A 317 -8.41 -7.08 2.48
CA ALA A 317 -9.24 -6.32 3.42
C ALA A 317 -10.09 -7.25 4.29
N CYS A 318 -10.79 -8.20 3.64
CA CYS A 318 -11.66 -9.17 4.29
C CYS A 318 -10.88 -10.13 5.20
N ALA A 319 -9.77 -10.70 4.73
CA ALA A 319 -8.91 -11.61 5.51
C ALA A 319 -8.37 -11.01 6.83
N LYS A 320 -8.30 -9.68 6.93
CA LYS A 320 -7.90 -9.00 8.18
C LYS A 320 -8.98 -8.98 9.25
N ARG A 321 -10.26 -9.13 8.91
CA ARG A 321 -11.38 -9.16 9.87
C ARG A 321 -12.02 -10.55 9.91
N PRO A 322 -12.18 -11.19 11.08
CA PRO A 322 -12.78 -12.52 11.17
C PRO A 322 -14.25 -12.52 10.70
N ASP A 323 -14.93 -11.39 10.81
CA ASP A 323 -16.32 -11.18 10.39
C ASP A 323 -16.52 -11.43 8.89
N TYR A 324 -15.54 -11.04 8.05
CA TYR A 324 -15.61 -11.08 6.57
C TYR A 324 -14.95 -12.33 5.97
N TYR A 325 -14.85 -13.41 6.75
CA TYR A 325 -14.20 -14.63 6.30
C TYR A 325 -14.90 -15.25 5.09
N HIS A 326 -16.23 -15.33 5.10
CA HIS A 326 -16.97 -15.98 4.02
C HIS A 326 -16.94 -15.13 2.74
N GLU A 327 -16.94 -13.82 2.88
CA GLU A 327 -16.83 -12.82 1.84
C GLU A 327 -15.45 -12.88 1.17
N ALA A 328 -14.37 -13.16 1.91
CA ALA A 328 -13.03 -13.36 1.33
C ALA A 328 -12.99 -14.56 0.36
N PHE A 329 -13.65 -15.68 0.71
CA PHE A 329 -13.77 -16.84 -0.17
C PHE A 329 -14.79 -16.62 -1.30
N SER A 330 -15.90 -15.91 -1.05
CA SER A 330 -16.83 -15.52 -2.12
C SER A 330 -16.16 -14.64 -3.17
N LEU A 331 -15.25 -13.74 -2.77
CA LEU A 331 -14.45 -12.92 -3.68
C LEU A 331 -13.43 -13.75 -4.47
N LEU A 332 -12.86 -14.82 -3.89
CA LEU A 332 -12.02 -15.77 -4.62
C LEU A 332 -12.82 -16.48 -5.73
N ASN A 333 -13.97 -17.06 -5.37
CA ASN A 333 -14.84 -17.73 -6.34
C ASN A 333 -15.33 -16.75 -7.43
N GLN A 334 -15.63 -15.50 -7.09
CA GLN A 334 -15.96 -14.47 -8.08
C GLN A 334 -14.77 -14.19 -9.02
N MET A 335 -13.57 -14.02 -8.48
CA MET A 335 -12.34 -13.80 -9.24
C MET A 335 -12.10 -14.93 -10.27
N GLU A 336 -12.30 -16.18 -9.86
CA GLU A 336 -12.14 -17.38 -10.72
C GLU A 336 -13.31 -17.59 -11.69
N GLU A 337 -14.54 -17.74 -11.19
CA GLU A 337 -15.70 -18.19 -11.99
C GLU A 337 -16.29 -17.08 -12.87
N HIS A 338 -16.39 -15.85 -12.35
CA HIS A 338 -17.06 -14.75 -13.05
C HIS A 338 -16.12 -13.89 -13.89
N TYR A 339 -14.86 -13.74 -13.46
CA TYR A 339 -13.88 -12.87 -14.12
C TYR A 339 -12.72 -13.63 -14.76
N GLY A 340 -12.55 -14.94 -14.51
CA GLY A 340 -11.54 -15.77 -15.15
C GLY A 340 -10.10 -15.44 -14.73
N PHE A 341 -9.90 -14.69 -13.65
CA PHE A 341 -8.57 -14.39 -13.13
C PHE A 341 -8.06 -15.58 -12.31
N GLN A 342 -6.82 -16.00 -12.57
CA GLN A 342 -6.16 -17.01 -11.75
C GLN A 342 -5.66 -16.37 -10.45
N PRO A 343 -6.02 -16.90 -9.27
CA PRO A 343 -5.44 -16.44 -8.00
C PRO A 343 -3.93 -16.65 -8.01
N ASP A 344 -3.21 -15.77 -7.32
CA ASP A 344 -1.77 -15.85 -7.16
C ASP A 344 -1.38 -16.37 -5.77
N ARG A 345 -0.08 -16.57 -5.55
CA ARG A 345 0.45 -17.02 -4.26
C ARG A 345 0.15 -16.04 -3.11
N ILE A 346 0.02 -14.75 -3.40
CA ILE A 346 -0.36 -13.72 -2.44
C ILE A 346 -1.85 -13.86 -2.08
N THR A 347 -2.72 -14.15 -3.04
CA THR A 347 -4.15 -14.44 -2.80
C THR A 347 -4.31 -15.61 -1.82
N TYR A 348 -3.70 -16.76 -2.11
CA TYR A 348 -3.78 -17.94 -1.24
C TYR A 348 -3.08 -17.74 0.11
N ASN A 349 -1.89 -17.14 0.15
CA ASN A 349 -1.22 -16.82 1.41
C ASN A 349 -2.07 -15.88 2.27
N THR A 350 -2.79 -14.93 1.67
CA THR A 350 -3.72 -14.03 2.36
C THR A 350 -4.90 -14.81 2.95
N LEU A 351 -5.53 -15.71 2.19
CA LEU A 351 -6.60 -16.57 2.68
C LEU A 351 -6.15 -17.50 3.81
N LEU A 352 -4.94 -18.06 3.75
CA LEU A 352 -4.36 -18.84 4.85
C LEU A 352 -4.24 -18.02 6.14
N THR A 353 -3.96 -16.70 6.07
CA THR A 353 -4.03 -15.84 7.28
C THR A 353 -5.44 -15.65 7.82
N ALA A 354 -6.48 -15.71 6.97
CA ALA A 354 -7.88 -15.70 7.41
C ALA A 354 -8.25 -17.02 8.10
N CYS A 355 -7.84 -18.15 7.51
CA CYS A 355 -8.03 -19.49 8.10
C CYS A 355 -7.40 -19.61 9.48
N SER A 356 -6.19 -19.09 9.69
CA SER A 356 -5.52 -19.14 11.01
C SER A 356 -6.24 -18.33 12.08
N ARG A 357 -6.89 -17.22 11.71
CA ARG A 357 -7.69 -16.38 12.62
C ARG A 357 -9.02 -17.03 12.99
N LYS A 358 -9.70 -17.65 12.02
CA LYS A 358 -10.96 -18.38 12.24
C LYS A 358 -10.76 -19.78 12.83
N LYS A 359 -9.53 -20.32 12.78
CA LYS A 359 -9.14 -21.69 13.17
C LYS A 359 -9.72 -22.77 12.25
N ASP A 360 -9.97 -22.42 10.99
CA ASP A 360 -10.48 -23.33 9.96
C ASP A 360 -9.32 -24.12 9.35
N LEU A 361 -9.08 -25.31 9.91
CA LEU A 361 -8.00 -26.19 9.46
C LEU A 361 -8.36 -26.94 8.15
N SER A 362 -9.66 -27.12 7.86
CA SER A 362 -10.15 -27.71 6.61
C SER A 362 -9.71 -26.88 5.41
N GLN A 363 -10.17 -25.62 5.34
CA GLN A 363 -9.90 -24.74 4.21
C GLN A 363 -8.40 -24.46 4.04
N ALA A 364 -7.63 -24.42 5.12
CA ALA A 364 -6.17 -24.28 5.04
C ALA A 364 -5.46 -25.49 4.39
N ARG A 365 -6.00 -26.70 4.55
CA ARG A 365 -5.48 -27.93 3.92
C ARG A 365 -5.95 -28.04 2.47
N ASP A 366 -7.17 -27.61 2.19
CA ASP A 366 -7.71 -27.55 0.82
C ASP A 366 -6.90 -26.57 -0.05
N ILE A 367 -6.59 -25.36 0.46
CA ILE A 367 -5.71 -24.39 -0.22
C ILE A 367 -4.32 -24.99 -0.50
N LEU A 368 -3.71 -25.70 0.46
CA LEU A 368 -2.41 -26.35 0.22
C LEU A 368 -2.52 -27.42 -0.87
N ASN A 369 -3.57 -28.24 -0.86
CA ASN A 369 -3.78 -29.27 -1.88
C ASN A 369 -3.93 -28.64 -3.28
N VAL A 370 -4.63 -27.51 -3.42
CA VAL A 370 -4.75 -26.75 -4.68
C VAL A 370 -3.37 -26.25 -5.15
N MET A 371 -2.64 -25.51 -4.30
CA MET A 371 -1.31 -25.00 -4.64
C MET A 371 -0.31 -26.11 -4.97
N TRP A 372 -0.40 -27.25 -4.28
CA TRP A 372 0.50 -28.39 -4.50
C TRP A 372 0.19 -29.16 -5.77
N ASN A 373 -1.08 -29.27 -6.17
CA ASN A 373 -1.45 -29.89 -7.44
C ASN A 373 -1.02 -29.03 -8.63
N ASP A 374 -1.18 -27.71 -8.55
CA ASP A 374 -0.64 -26.79 -9.57
C ASP A 374 0.89 -26.92 -9.71
N MET A 375 1.62 -27.05 -8.59
CA MET A 375 3.06 -27.32 -8.59
C MET A 375 3.42 -28.68 -9.21
N LYS A 376 2.59 -29.73 -9.07
CA LYS A 376 2.82 -31.02 -9.75
C LYS A 376 2.60 -30.89 -11.27
N GLU A 377 1.58 -30.16 -11.69
CA GLU A 377 1.20 -30.02 -13.11
C GLU A 377 2.17 -29.10 -13.88
N LYS A 378 2.53 -27.95 -13.30
CA LYS A 378 3.36 -26.91 -13.95
C LYS A 378 4.84 -26.98 -13.56
N GLY A 379 5.20 -27.82 -12.58
CA GLY A 379 6.57 -28.00 -12.11
C GLY A 379 7.03 -26.95 -11.09
N ALA A 380 8.33 -26.96 -10.78
CA ALA A 380 8.92 -26.13 -9.73
C ALA A 380 8.85 -24.62 -9.99
N ASP A 381 8.71 -24.21 -11.26
CA ASP A 381 8.55 -22.80 -11.66
C ASP A 381 7.08 -22.33 -11.63
N SER A 382 6.16 -23.11 -11.05
CA SER A 382 4.77 -22.69 -10.84
C SER A 382 4.69 -21.37 -10.05
N LEU A 383 3.87 -20.45 -10.53
CA LEU A 383 3.53 -19.19 -9.84
C LEU A 383 2.82 -19.43 -8.49
N LEU A 384 2.26 -20.63 -8.30
CA LEU A 384 1.58 -21.09 -7.09
C LEU A 384 2.43 -22.02 -6.21
N ALA A 385 3.70 -22.28 -6.56
CA ALA A 385 4.60 -23.08 -5.74
C ALA A 385 4.65 -22.56 -4.28
N PRO A 386 4.29 -23.39 -3.27
CA PRO A 386 4.25 -22.97 -1.87
C PRO A 386 5.58 -22.40 -1.38
N ASP A 387 5.53 -21.21 -0.79
CA ASP A 387 6.71 -20.54 -0.24
C ASP A 387 6.80 -20.67 1.28
N GLU A 388 7.88 -20.12 1.85
CA GLU A 388 8.09 -19.98 3.29
C GLU A 388 6.87 -19.37 4.00
N GLN A 389 6.22 -18.36 3.39
CA GLN A 389 5.05 -17.70 3.95
C GLN A 389 3.82 -18.62 3.91
N THR A 390 3.64 -19.44 2.87
CA THR A 390 2.60 -20.48 2.79
C THR A 390 2.72 -21.46 3.96
N PHE A 391 3.91 -22.04 4.16
CA PHE A 391 4.14 -22.97 5.27
C PHE A 391 4.05 -22.31 6.65
N THR A 392 4.49 -21.06 6.78
CA THR A 392 4.37 -20.27 8.02
C THR A 392 2.90 -20.03 8.37
N ASN A 393 2.09 -19.55 7.42
CA ASN A 393 0.66 -19.30 7.62
C ASN A 393 -0.12 -20.59 7.91
N LEU A 394 0.23 -21.68 7.23
CA LEU A 394 -0.33 -23.00 7.49
C LEU A 394 0.00 -23.46 8.91
N LEU A 395 1.27 -23.39 9.36
CA LEU A 395 1.63 -23.75 10.74
C LEU A 395 0.92 -22.88 11.79
N TRP A 396 0.65 -21.59 11.51
CA TRP A 396 -0.22 -20.77 12.35
C TRP A 396 -1.65 -21.31 12.42
N CYS A 397 -2.22 -21.86 11.34
CA CYS A 397 -3.50 -22.58 11.39
C CYS A 397 -3.42 -23.79 12.35
N TYR A 398 -2.41 -24.65 12.20
CA TYR A 398 -2.21 -25.83 13.08
C TYR A 398 -1.96 -25.45 14.56
N ALA A 399 -1.34 -24.29 14.80
CA ALA A 399 -1.11 -23.77 16.15
C ALA A 399 -2.41 -23.25 16.79
N SER A 400 -3.25 -22.58 15.99
CA SER A 400 -4.54 -22.02 16.41
C SER A 400 -5.62 -23.09 16.63
N TYR A 401 -5.55 -24.20 15.88
CA TYR A 401 -6.52 -25.28 15.87
C TYR A 401 -6.46 -26.10 17.15
N GLN A 402 -7.62 -26.27 17.81
CA GLN A 402 -7.78 -27.18 18.94
C GLN A 402 -8.82 -28.24 18.58
N PRO A 403 -8.46 -29.53 18.49
CA PRO A 403 -9.41 -30.59 18.21
C PRO A 403 -10.54 -30.57 19.24
N THR A 404 -11.77 -30.37 18.77
CA THR A 404 -12.96 -30.48 19.62
C THR A 404 -13.17 -31.95 19.99
N ARG A 405 -13.47 -32.22 21.26
CA ARG A 405 -14.00 -33.52 21.66
C ARG A 405 -15.43 -33.61 21.13
N SER A 406 -15.59 -34.09 19.89
CA SER A 406 -16.93 -34.36 19.36
C SER A 406 -17.62 -35.36 20.27
N THR A 407 -18.75 -34.95 20.84
CA THR A 407 -19.70 -35.84 21.48
C THR A 407 -20.25 -36.83 20.46
N ASN A 408 -20.40 -38.10 20.84
CA ASN A 408 -21.15 -39.08 20.03
C ASN A 408 -22.58 -38.58 19.76
N LYS A 409 -23.16 -39.05 18.63
CA LYS A 409 -24.46 -38.66 17.97
C LYS A 409 -24.25 -37.60 16.87
N ILE A 410 -24.66 -37.76 15.61
CA ILE A 410 -25.53 -38.70 14.84
C ILE A 410 -25.00 -38.64 13.37
N SER A 411 -25.17 -39.57 12.42
CA SER A 411 -26.00 -40.78 12.23
C SER A 411 -25.24 -41.81 11.40
N GLU A 412 -25.56 -43.10 11.58
CA GLU A 412 -25.40 -44.10 10.52
C GLU A 412 -26.34 -43.73 9.35
N ALA A 413 -25.78 -43.53 8.16
CA ALA A 413 -26.53 -43.50 6.91
C ALA A 413 -25.74 -44.25 5.83
N THR A 414 -26.18 -45.48 5.59
CA THR A 414 -25.96 -46.27 4.37
C THR A 414 -24.52 -46.46 3.87
N SER A 415 -24.01 -47.65 4.17
CA SER A 415 -23.10 -48.39 3.29
C SER A 415 -23.61 -48.44 1.84
N SER A 416 -22.97 -47.70 0.94
CA SER A 416 -22.97 -47.99 -0.50
C SER A 416 -21.55 -47.86 -1.05
N SER A 417 -20.87 -49.00 -1.16
CA SER A 417 -19.58 -49.12 -1.82
C SER A 417 -19.74 -48.96 -3.33
N THR A 418 -19.30 -47.84 -3.90
CA THR A 418 -18.85 -47.73 -5.30
C THR A 418 -18.00 -46.48 -5.53
N ALA A 419 -17.08 -46.55 -6.51
CA ALA A 419 -16.24 -45.46 -7.05
C ALA A 419 -15.12 -44.89 -6.15
N LEU A 420 -14.02 -45.65 -6.06
CA LEU A 420 -12.67 -45.11 -5.90
C LEU A 420 -12.24 -44.32 -7.17
N THR A 421 -12.24 -42.99 -7.10
CA THR A 421 -11.50 -42.04 -7.97
C THR A 421 -11.61 -40.66 -7.28
N THR A 422 -10.57 -39.92 -6.89
CA THR A 422 -9.21 -39.78 -7.44
C THR A 422 -8.12 -39.72 -6.35
N THR A 423 -6.94 -40.26 -6.65
CA THR A 423 -5.80 -40.40 -5.71
C THR A 423 -4.75 -39.29 -5.87
N GLU A 424 -5.06 -38.05 -5.50
CA GLU A 424 -4.12 -36.92 -5.72
C GLU A 424 -3.90 -35.94 -4.56
N CYS A 425 -4.68 -35.99 -3.47
CA CYS A 425 -4.49 -35.05 -2.36
C CYS A 425 -3.16 -35.32 -1.62
N LEU A 426 -2.34 -34.28 -1.45
CA LEU A 426 -1.10 -34.32 -0.66
C LEU A 426 -1.40 -34.63 0.81
N ILE A 427 -2.49 -34.04 1.32
CA ILE A 427 -2.97 -34.20 2.68
C ILE A 427 -4.38 -34.79 2.65
N SER A 428 -4.63 -35.81 3.49
CA SER A 428 -5.95 -36.45 3.64
C SER A 428 -7.03 -35.44 4.00
N THR A 429 -8.21 -35.56 3.39
CA THR A 429 -9.40 -34.74 3.69
C THR A 429 -9.88 -34.90 5.14
N GLU A 430 -9.53 -36.00 5.82
CA GLU A 430 -9.85 -36.16 7.24
C GLU A 430 -9.05 -35.21 8.13
N ILE A 431 -9.76 -34.41 8.94
CA ILE A 431 -9.16 -33.45 9.88
C ILE A 431 -8.66 -34.18 11.14
N PRO A 432 -7.45 -33.89 11.66
CA PRO A 432 -6.90 -34.54 12.84
C PRO A 432 -7.76 -34.38 14.11
N ARG A 433 -8.22 -35.51 14.67
CA ARG A 433 -9.07 -35.53 15.87
C ARG A 433 -8.31 -35.49 17.20
N LYS A 434 -6.97 -35.64 17.20
CA LYS A 434 -6.12 -35.63 18.40
C LYS A 434 -4.96 -34.64 18.25
N ARG A 435 -4.59 -33.98 19.36
CA ARG A 435 -3.45 -33.04 19.43
C ARG A 435 -2.12 -33.67 19.00
N SER A 436 -1.93 -34.96 19.30
CA SER A 436 -0.77 -35.75 18.86
C SER A 436 -0.64 -35.83 17.34
N ASP A 437 -1.77 -35.84 16.64
CA ASP A 437 -1.82 -36.11 15.21
C ASP A 437 -1.65 -34.79 14.44
N VAL A 438 -2.25 -33.69 14.94
CA VAL A 438 -1.91 -32.30 14.54
C VAL A 438 -0.39 -32.06 14.63
N ALA A 439 0.25 -32.48 15.74
CA ALA A 439 1.69 -32.33 15.92
C ALA A 439 2.55 -33.28 15.05
N LYS A 440 2.03 -34.45 14.63
CA LYS A 440 2.72 -35.32 13.66
C LYS A 440 2.67 -34.71 12.25
N GLU A 441 1.51 -34.20 11.85
CA GLU A 441 1.30 -33.58 10.54
C GLU A 441 2.10 -32.28 10.41
N ALA A 442 2.16 -31.44 11.45
CA ALA A 442 3.03 -30.27 11.48
C ALA A 442 4.53 -30.62 11.39
N ARG A 443 4.98 -31.72 12.03
CA ARG A 443 6.35 -32.23 11.86
C ARG A 443 6.63 -32.73 10.44
N TRP A 444 5.63 -33.31 9.79
CA TRP A 444 5.73 -33.76 8.40
C TRP A 444 5.76 -32.57 7.43
N LEU A 445 4.89 -31.58 7.61
CA LEU A 445 4.89 -30.30 6.87
C LEU A 445 6.24 -29.57 6.95
N PHE A 446 6.81 -29.47 8.16
CA PHE A 446 8.13 -28.84 8.32
C PHE A 446 9.24 -29.62 7.60
N LYS A 447 9.21 -30.96 7.64
CA LYS A 447 10.15 -31.79 6.87
C LYS A 447 9.96 -31.63 5.37
N LEU A 448 8.72 -31.51 4.89
CA LEU A 448 8.38 -31.29 3.49
C LEU A 448 8.94 -29.96 2.98
N ALA A 449 8.80 -28.88 3.76
CA ALA A 449 9.38 -27.58 3.42
C ALA A 449 10.92 -27.66 3.29
N VAL A 450 11.58 -28.29 4.29
CA VAL A 450 13.05 -28.48 4.27
C VAL A 450 13.51 -29.36 3.10
N SER A 451 12.75 -30.40 2.72
CA SER A 451 13.14 -31.28 1.60
C SER A 451 13.00 -30.62 0.23
N HIS A 452 12.18 -29.56 0.11
CA HIS A 452 12.01 -28.77 -1.11
C HIS A 452 12.90 -27.52 -1.14
N ASN A 453 13.97 -27.49 -0.32
CA ASN A 453 14.92 -26.37 -0.21
C ASN A 453 14.27 -25.01 0.14
N ILE A 454 13.12 -25.00 0.81
CA ILE A 454 12.50 -23.76 1.29
C ILE A 454 13.36 -23.18 2.42
N GLN A 455 13.68 -21.89 2.33
CA GLN A 455 14.49 -21.19 3.31
C GLN A 455 13.81 -21.23 4.69
N VAL A 456 14.53 -21.71 5.70
CA VAL A 456 14.05 -21.73 7.09
C VAL A 456 14.31 -20.35 7.72
N THR A 457 13.24 -19.64 8.07
CA THR A 457 13.30 -18.30 8.68
C THR A 457 12.88 -18.31 10.16
N THR A 458 13.02 -17.14 10.81
CA THR A 458 12.50 -16.95 12.18
C THR A 458 11.00 -17.17 12.25
N ALA A 459 10.24 -16.66 11.26
CA ALA A 459 8.79 -16.76 11.23
C ALA A 459 8.31 -18.21 11.13
N LEU A 460 8.94 -19.01 10.26
CA LEU A 460 8.64 -20.43 10.08
C LEU A 460 8.96 -21.24 11.34
N LEU A 461 10.12 -21.01 11.97
CA LEU A 461 10.50 -21.68 13.22
C LEU A 461 9.62 -21.25 14.40
N ASN A 462 9.23 -19.98 14.50
CA ASN A 462 8.31 -19.48 15.51
C ASN A 462 6.91 -20.08 15.34
N ALA A 463 6.38 -20.16 14.13
CA ALA A 463 5.11 -20.83 13.85
C ALA A 463 5.16 -22.31 14.27
N TYR A 464 6.22 -23.02 13.87
CA TYR A 464 6.46 -24.42 14.24
C TYR A 464 6.57 -24.64 15.76
N LEU A 465 7.36 -23.80 16.46
CA LEU A 465 7.46 -23.78 17.92
C LEU A 465 6.08 -23.58 18.57
N THR A 466 5.29 -22.63 18.05
CA THR A 466 3.94 -22.33 18.56
C THR A 466 3.00 -23.53 18.43
N VAL A 467 3.08 -24.32 17.34
CA VAL A 467 2.31 -25.58 17.21
C VAL A 467 2.65 -26.54 18.35
N HIS A 468 3.93 -26.78 18.63
CA HIS A 468 4.33 -27.72 19.69
C HIS A 468 3.94 -27.22 21.09
N ILE A 469 4.00 -25.91 21.34
CA ILE A 469 3.51 -25.28 22.57
C ILE A 469 1.98 -25.46 22.70
N SER A 470 1.19 -25.15 21.66
CA SER A 470 -0.28 -25.19 21.73
C SER A 470 -0.84 -26.61 21.83
N GLN A 471 -0.21 -27.57 21.14
CA GLN A 471 -0.56 -28.99 21.18
C GLN A 471 0.00 -29.73 22.43
N LYS A 472 0.64 -29.01 23.36
CA LYS A 472 1.21 -29.52 24.63
C LYS A 472 2.28 -30.60 24.43
N GLN A 473 3.25 -30.36 23.56
CA GLN A 473 4.42 -31.22 23.32
C GLN A 473 5.69 -30.56 23.91
N PRO A 474 5.93 -30.66 25.23
CA PRO A 474 6.97 -29.88 25.91
C PRO A 474 8.39 -30.20 25.44
N THR A 475 8.71 -31.48 25.29
CA THR A 475 10.07 -31.95 24.91
C THR A 475 10.50 -31.42 23.54
N GLU A 476 9.59 -31.44 22.56
CA GLU A 476 9.88 -30.93 21.21
C GLU A 476 9.95 -29.40 21.18
N ALA A 477 9.15 -28.68 21.96
CA ALA A 477 9.25 -27.22 22.06
C ALA A 477 10.64 -26.77 22.57
N VAL A 478 11.16 -27.43 23.62
CA VAL A 478 12.52 -27.16 24.13
C VAL A 478 13.58 -27.54 23.10
N ASN A 479 13.43 -28.67 22.41
CA ASN A 479 14.34 -29.11 21.34
C ASN A 479 14.40 -28.11 20.18
N ILE A 480 13.26 -27.53 19.79
CA ILE A 480 13.19 -26.48 18.76
C ILE A 480 13.96 -25.23 19.21
N TYR A 481 13.65 -24.70 20.39
CA TYR A 481 14.29 -23.50 20.91
C TYR A 481 15.82 -23.65 21.10
N THR A 482 16.27 -24.82 21.57
CA THR A 482 17.67 -25.06 21.97
C THR A 482 18.57 -25.71 20.92
N LYS A 483 18.02 -26.27 19.83
CA LYS A 483 18.82 -26.94 18.78
C LYS A 483 18.45 -26.54 17.36
N MET A 484 17.18 -26.27 17.06
CA MET A 484 16.76 -26.03 15.68
C MET A 484 17.17 -24.64 15.18
N PHE A 485 17.06 -23.59 16.02
CA PHE A 485 17.55 -22.25 15.66
C PHE A 485 19.05 -22.27 15.33
N ASP A 486 19.87 -22.90 16.18
CA ASP A 486 21.31 -23.01 15.96
C ASP A 486 21.64 -23.87 14.74
N LYS A 487 20.94 -25.01 14.54
CA LYS A 487 21.13 -25.90 13.39
C LYS A 487 20.89 -25.22 12.04
N PHE A 488 19.91 -24.32 11.97
CA PHE A 488 19.61 -23.56 10.74
C PHE A 488 20.33 -22.19 10.69
N ALA A 489 21.18 -21.87 11.67
CA ALA A 489 21.86 -20.58 11.82
C ALA A 489 20.91 -19.37 11.84
N VAL A 490 19.69 -19.56 12.37
CA VAL A 490 18.63 -18.55 12.43
C VAL A 490 18.67 -17.82 13.78
N LYS A 491 18.78 -16.49 13.78
CA LYS A 491 18.72 -15.68 15.00
C LYS A 491 17.31 -15.70 15.61
N LYS A 492 17.21 -15.85 16.93
CA LYS A 492 15.94 -15.72 17.67
C LYS A 492 15.48 -14.26 17.64
N ASP A 493 14.17 -14.03 17.61
CA ASP A 493 13.55 -12.70 17.64
C ASP A 493 12.72 -12.49 18.92
N GLY A 494 12.24 -11.26 19.14
CA GLY A 494 11.44 -10.90 20.32
C GLY A 494 10.17 -11.73 20.47
N PHE A 495 9.59 -12.19 19.35
CA PHE A 495 8.43 -13.09 19.38
C PHE A 495 8.83 -14.50 19.81
N THR A 496 10.00 -15.02 19.41
CA THR A 496 10.55 -16.29 19.92
C THR A 496 10.66 -16.26 21.44
N PHE A 497 11.25 -15.19 22.01
CA PHE A 497 11.42 -15.04 23.46
C PHE A 497 10.09 -14.94 24.19
N SER A 498 9.13 -14.18 23.64
CA SER A 498 7.77 -14.05 24.20
C SER A 498 7.02 -15.39 24.26
N GLN A 499 7.02 -16.15 23.17
CA GLN A 499 6.39 -17.47 23.11
C GLN A 499 7.02 -18.45 24.11
N MET A 500 8.35 -18.42 24.22
CA MET A 500 9.07 -19.35 25.10
C MET A 500 8.91 -18.99 26.58
N LEU A 501 8.87 -17.71 26.95
CA LEU A 501 8.55 -17.27 28.32
C LEU A 501 7.09 -17.54 28.70
N GLU A 502 6.14 -17.37 27.78
CA GLU A 502 4.73 -17.77 28.03
C GLU A 502 4.59 -19.30 28.21
N TYR A 503 5.40 -20.09 27.51
CA TYR A 503 5.52 -21.53 27.75
C TYR A 503 6.10 -21.84 29.14
N CYS A 504 7.21 -21.19 29.53
CA CYS A 504 7.82 -21.38 30.86
C CYS A 504 6.85 -20.97 31.97
N TYR A 505 6.11 -19.87 31.81
CA TYR A 505 5.02 -19.45 32.70
C TYR A 505 4.00 -20.56 32.88
N LYS A 506 3.55 -21.20 31.79
CA LYS A 506 2.56 -22.29 31.84
C LYS A 506 3.11 -23.51 32.59
N GLN A 507 4.34 -23.94 32.32
CA GLN A 507 4.94 -25.14 32.91
C GLN A 507 5.49 -24.96 34.34
N LYS A 508 5.79 -23.72 34.78
CA LYS A 508 6.56 -23.40 35.99
C LYS A 508 8.02 -23.88 35.94
N ASP A 509 8.65 -23.78 34.78
CA ASP A 509 10.08 -24.08 34.57
C ASP A 509 10.89 -22.80 34.77
N ASP A 510 11.70 -22.74 35.84
CA ASP A 510 12.55 -21.61 36.22
C ASP A 510 13.89 -21.61 35.51
N VAL A 511 14.56 -22.76 35.43
CA VAL A 511 15.86 -22.92 34.77
C VAL A 511 15.76 -22.49 33.30
N LEU A 512 14.69 -22.91 32.62
CA LEU A 512 14.45 -22.53 31.24
C LEU A 512 14.01 -21.06 31.10
N ALA A 513 13.23 -20.53 32.04
CA ALA A 513 12.85 -19.11 32.03
C ALA A 513 14.08 -18.19 32.14
N TRP A 514 15.02 -18.51 33.03
CA TRP A 514 16.28 -17.78 33.17
C TRP A 514 17.13 -17.84 31.90
N LYS A 515 17.31 -19.02 31.30
CA LYS A 515 18.04 -19.14 30.03
C LYS A 515 17.41 -18.30 28.91
N VAL A 516 16.08 -18.32 28.79
CA VAL A 516 15.36 -17.52 27.77
C VAL A 516 15.50 -16.02 28.04
N TRP A 517 15.57 -15.62 29.31
CA TRP A 517 15.79 -14.23 29.72
C TRP A 517 17.22 -13.74 29.44
N GLU A 518 18.24 -14.57 29.67
CA GLU A 518 19.64 -14.25 29.34
C GLU A 518 19.86 -14.15 27.82
N ASP A 519 19.34 -15.11 27.03
CA ASP A 519 19.35 -15.04 25.57
C ASP A 519 18.62 -13.78 25.05
N TYR A 520 17.59 -13.28 25.76
CA TYR A 520 16.87 -12.06 25.41
C TYR A 520 17.66 -10.78 25.72
N GLN A 521 18.32 -10.70 26.89
CA GLN A 521 19.13 -9.53 27.25
C GLN A 521 20.31 -9.36 26.30
N THR A 522 21.02 -10.45 25.97
CA THR A 522 22.11 -10.42 24.98
C THR A 522 21.62 -10.02 23.57
N PHE A 523 20.40 -10.41 23.19
CA PHE A 523 19.75 -9.94 21.97
C PHE A 523 19.47 -8.41 21.99
N LEU A 524 18.93 -7.87 23.08
CA LEU A 524 18.70 -6.43 23.23
C LEU A 524 20.01 -5.63 23.19
N GLU A 525 21.06 -6.10 23.86
CA GLU A 525 22.39 -5.46 23.84
C GLU A 525 22.96 -5.40 22.42
N SER A 526 22.89 -6.52 21.66
CA SER A 526 23.31 -6.56 20.26
C SER A 526 22.53 -5.57 19.40
N LYS A 527 21.22 -5.38 19.65
CA LYS A 527 20.39 -4.43 18.91
C LYS A 527 20.68 -2.97 19.27
N ASN A 528 20.94 -2.66 20.54
CA ASN A 528 21.37 -1.31 20.92
C ASN A 528 22.70 -0.94 20.25
N GLN A 529 23.70 -1.83 20.29
CA GLN A 529 24.98 -1.65 19.58
C GLN A 529 24.78 -1.40 18.07
N GLU A 530 23.91 -2.16 17.39
CA GLU A 530 23.63 -2.01 15.95
C GLU A 530 23.11 -0.60 15.56
N PHE A 531 22.37 0.03 16.47
CA PHE A 531 21.72 1.33 16.26
C PHE A 531 22.46 2.52 16.87
N ASP A 532 23.31 2.32 17.87
CA ASP A 532 24.08 3.39 18.53
C ASP A 532 25.36 3.73 17.73
N ILE A 533 26.08 2.72 17.23
CA ILE A 533 27.38 2.87 16.50
C ILE A 533 27.30 3.81 15.29
N LYS A 534 26.12 3.99 14.70
CA LYS A 534 25.95 4.78 13.47
C LYS A 534 25.82 6.30 13.71
N GLU A 535 25.81 6.81 14.97
CA GLU A 535 25.57 8.25 15.26
C GLU A 535 26.73 9.16 14.81
N ASN A 536 26.74 9.51 13.53
CA ASN A 536 27.62 10.55 13.01
C ASN A 536 27.18 11.93 13.52
N VAL A 537 28.13 12.67 14.08
CA VAL A 537 27.92 14.00 14.68
C VAL A 537 27.34 15.00 13.67
N GLU A 538 27.66 14.85 12.38
CA GLU A 538 27.24 15.72 11.28
C GLU A 538 25.90 15.32 10.59
N GLU A 539 25.16 14.32 11.09
CA GLU A 539 23.86 13.94 10.48
C GLU A 539 22.83 15.09 10.52
N SER A 540 22.20 15.35 9.38
CA SER A 540 21.11 16.32 9.23
C SER A 540 19.88 15.94 10.06
N ILE A 541 19.08 16.93 10.47
CA ILE A 541 17.79 16.72 11.19
C ILE A 541 16.87 15.75 10.43
N MET A 542 16.92 15.76 9.08
CA MET A 542 16.14 14.86 8.23
C MET A 542 16.66 13.42 8.26
N GLU A 543 17.98 13.23 8.37
CA GLU A 543 18.64 11.93 8.42
C GLU A 543 18.42 11.27 9.79
N LYS A 544 18.59 12.04 10.87
CA LYS A 544 18.28 11.60 12.26
C LYS A 544 16.83 11.13 12.37
N LYS A 545 15.87 11.89 11.82
CA LYS A 545 14.46 11.46 11.76
C LYS A 545 14.27 10.19 10.93
N ALA A 546 14.83 10.12 9.72
CA ALA A 546 14.71 8.94 8.87
C ALA A 546 15.29 7.67 9.51
N ARG A 547 16.39 7.80 10.25
CA ARG A 547 17.02 6.74 11.02
C ARG A 547 16.19 6.30 12.22
N GLN A 548 15.64 7.23 12.99
CA GLN A 548 14.75 6.91 14.11
C GLN A 548 13.53 6.12 13.62
N THR A 549 12.90 6.55 12.52
CA THR A 549 11.82 5.79 11.88
C THR A 549 12.25 4.41 11.38
N ARG A 550 13.51 4.23 10.93
CA ARG A 550 14.07 2.91 10.60
C ARG A 550 14.28 2.04 11.84
N LYS A 551 14.73 2.61 12.97
CA LYS A 551 14.88 1.92 14.27
C LYS A 551 13.53 1.43 14.78
N GLU A 552 12.53 2.30 14.81
CA GLU A 552 11.14 1.98 15.19
C GLU A 552 10.55 0.89 14.29
N ALA A 553 10.71 1.00 12.97
CA ALA A 553 10.23 -0.01 12.02
C ALA A 553 10.98 -1.36 12.13
N ALA A 554 12.24 -1.37 12.56
CA ALA A 554 12.96 -2.60 12.87
C ALA A 554 12.46 -3.23 14.18
N ALA A 555 12.33 -2.43 15.24
CA ALA A 555 11.85 -2.86 16.55
C ALA A 555 10.46 -3.52 16.48
N ILE A 556 9.53 -2.94 15.72
CA ILE A 556 8.19 -3.51 15.50
C ILE A 556 8.25 -4.86 14.73
N ARG A 557 9.14 -4.98 13.74
CA ARG A 557 9.25 -6.21 12.92
C ARG A 557 9.97 -7.36 13.64
N GLU A 558 10.97 -7.05 14.46
CA GLU A 558 11.79 -8.04 15.18
C GLU A 558 11.29 -8.31 16.61
N GLY A 559 10.20 -7.66 17.04
CA GLY A 559 9.54 -7.95 18.32
C GLY A 559 10.13 -7.29 19.56
N TRP A 560 10.88 -6.20 19.42
CA TRP A 560 11.53 -5.48 20.52
C TRP A 560 11.10 -4.02 20.68
N ALA A 561 9.92 -3.64 20.19
CA ALA A 561 9.33 -2.34 20.53
C ALA A 561 9.08 -2.25 22.05
N ASP A 562 9.19 -1.05 22.65
CA ASP A 562 9.10 -0.80 24.09
C ASP A 562 7.90 -1.51 24.78
N GLN A 563 6.75 -1.59 24.10
CA GLN A 563 5.55 -2.28 24.58
C GLN A 563 5.76 -3.79 24.74
N GLN A 564 6.45 -4.42 23.79
CA GLN A 564 6.78 -5.84 23.82
C GLN A 564 7.84 -6.15 24.87
N GLN A 565 8.82 -5.25 25.06
CA GLN A 565 9.78 -5.34 26.16
C GLN A 565 9.07 -5.33 27.52
N ARG A 566 8.13 -4.37 27.72
CA ARG A 566 7.30 -4.25 28.93
C ARG A 566 6.47 -5.52 29.18
N GLU A 567 5.81 -6.07 28.16
CA GLU A 567 5.03 -7.31 28.24
C GLU A 567 5.90 -8.52 28.60
N LEU A 568 7.12 -8.61 28.05
CA LEU A 568 8.07 -9.67 28.37
C LEU A 568 8.57 -9.59 29.83
N CYS A 569 8.90 -8.38 30.30
CA CYS A 569 9.29 -8.12 31.69
C CYS A 569 8.19 -8.55 32.68
N VAL A 570 6.94 -8.18 32.40
CA VAL A 570 5.77 -8.59 33.21
C VAL A 570 5.60 -10.11 33.18
N THR A 571 5.79 -10.75 32.02
CA THR A 571 5.69 -12.21 31.89
C THR A 571 6.77 -12.91 32.72
N MET A 572 8.02 -12.45 32.67
CA MET A 572 9.14 -13.01 33.47
C MET A 572 8.96 -12.77 34.98
N ALA A 573 8.52 -11.58 35.41
CA ALA A 573 8.23 -11.36 36.83
C ALA A 573 7.10 -12.30 37.32
N ASN A 574 6.09 -12.55 36.48
CA ASN A 574 5.01 -13.49 36.76
C ASN A 574 5.44 -14.97 36.68
N THR A 575 6.46 -15.35 35.91
CA THR A 575 7.03 -16.72 35.90
C THR A 575 7.75 -17.01 37.22
N LEU A 576 8.66 -16.11 37.62
CA LEU A 576 9.44 -16.22 38.86
C LEU A 576 8.53 -16.28 40.10
N ALA A 577 7.51 -15.42 40.16
CA ALA A 577 6.52 -15.47 41.22
C ALA A 577 5.77 -16.82 41.29
N ARG A 578 5.52 -17.50 40.17
CA ARG A 578 4.89 -18.84 40.18
C ARG A 578 5.82 -19.96 40.67
N VAL A 579 7.12 -19.71 40.72
CA VAL A 579 8.15 -20.60 41.30
C VAL A 579 8.56 -20.15 42.72
N ASN A 580 7.90 -19.12 43.26
CA ASN A 580 8.11 -18.51 44.58
C ASN A 580 9.36 -17.60 44.69
N ASP A 581 10.03 -17.25 43.59
CA ASP A 581 11.16 -16.31 43.60
C ASP A 581 10.67 -14.85 43.52
N LEU A 582 10.21 -14.32 44.66
CA LEU A 582 9.73 -12.94 44.77
C LEU A 582 10.86 -11.91 44.65
N LYS A 583 12.06 -12.23 45.12
CA LYS A 583 13.19 -11.29 45.17
C LYS A 583 13.64 -10.90 43.77
N ASN A 584 13.85 -11.88 42.89
CA ASN A 584 14.28 -11.61 41.53
C ASN A 584 13.12 -11.08 40.67
N ALA A 585 11.87 -11.51 40.92
CA ALA A 585 10.69 -10.91 40.29
C ALA A 585 10.60 -9.39 40.54
N LEU A 586 10.78 -8.96 41.80
CA LEU A 586 10.80 -7.54 42.15
C LEU A 586 12.03 -6.79 41.60
N GLY A 587 13.18 -7.48 41.50
CA GLY A 587 14.37 -6.94 40.84
C GLY A 587 14.10 -6.55 39.38
N ILE A 588 13.55 -7.47 38.58
CA ILE A 588 13.21 -7.25 37.16
C ILE A 588 12.17 -6.12 37.02
N ILE A 589 11.16 -6.06 37.89
CA ILE A 589 10.18 -4.97 37.94
C ILE A 589 10.86 -3.62 38.24
N ALA A 590 11.86 -3.60 39.13
CA ALA A 590 12.54 -2.38 39.52
C ALA A 590 13.54 -1.86 38.47
N THR A 591 14.21 -2.73 37.70
CA THR A 591 15.20 -2.34 36.69
C THR A 591 14.55 -2.08 35.32
N GLU A 592 13.93 -3.09 34.71
CA GLU A 592 13.57 -3.03 33.29
C GLU A 592 12.28 -2.24 33.02
N LEU A 593 11.28 -2.32 33.91
CA LEU A 593 10.06 -1.53 33.76
C LEU A 593 10.31 -0.02 34.02
N ARG A 594 11.41 0.36 34.66
CA ARG A 594 11.86 1.76 34.73
C ARG A 594 12.54 2.24 33.44
N ARG A 595 13.23 1.36 32.71
CA ARG A 595 13.79 1.69 31.37
C ARG A 595 12.65 1.96 30.38
N CYS A 596 11.55 1.23 30.51
CA CYS A 596 10.31 1.43 29.73
C CYS A 596 9.46 2.65 30.16
N SER A 597 10.04 3.67 30.81
CA SER A 597 9.30 4.76 31.48
C SER A 597 8.30 5.53 30.61
N ASN A 598 8.51 5.56 29.30
CA ASN A 598 7.66 6.27 28.34
C ASN A 598 6.24 5.69 28.21
N LEU A 599 6.03 4.42 28.59
CA LEU A 599 4.73 3.72 28.44
C LEU A 599 3.87 3.72 29.71
N GLY A 600 4.37 4.30 30.81
CA GLY A 600 3.69 4.29 32.10
C GLY A 600 3.91 2.98 32.88
N ALA A 601 3.82 3.11 34.21
CA ALA A 601 4.12 2.03 35.15
C ALA A 601 3.17 0.81 34.99
N PRO A 602 3.61 -0.41 35.36
CA PRO A 602 2.75 -1.58 35.37
C PRO A 602 1.52 -1.38 36.25
N SER A 603 0.35 -1.80 35.78
CA SER A 603 -0.84 -1.84 36.62
C SER A 603 -0.76 -3.01 37.62
N LEU A 604 -1.31 -2.84 38.82
CA LEU A 604 -1.35 -3.93 39.80
C LEU A 604 -2.11 -5.16 39.27
N SER A 605 -3.07 -4.96 38.35
CA SER A 605 -3.79 -6.01 37.62
C SER A 605 -2.87 -6.93 36.79
N GLU A 606 -1.81 -6.40 36.19
CA GLU A 606 -0.85 -7.18 35.37
C GLU A 606 0.10 -8.02 36.24
N LEU A 607 0.35 -7.58 37.48
CA LEU A 607 1.24 -8.22 38.45
C LEU A 607 0.50 -8.95 39.56
N MET A 608 -0.79 -9.27 39.35
CA MET A 608 -1.59 -10.07 40.29
C MET A 608 -0.97 -11.43 40.65
N PRO A 609 -0.28 -12.18 39.76
CA PRO A 609 0.44 -13.39 40.16
C PRO A 609 1.53 -13.11 41.22
N VAL A 610 2.29 -12.02 41.07
CA VAL A 610 3.29 -11.58 42.06
C VAL A 610 2.60 -11.19 43.38
N TYR A 611 1.58 -10.33 43.33
CA TYR A 611 0.85 -9.86 44.52
C TYR A 611 0.19 -11.01 45.30
N ASN A 612 -0.45 -11.94 44.60
CA ASN A 612 -1.05 -13.14 45.21
C ASN A 612 0.03 -14.03 45.84
N LYS A 613 1.22 -14.11 45.25
CA LYS A 613 2.33 -14.89 45.80
C LYS A 613 2.93 -14.22 47.05
N CYS A 614 3.06 -12.89 47.09
CA CYS A 614 3.43 -12.16 48.31
C CYS A 614 2.48 -12.48 49.47
N ILE A 615 1.15 -12.50 49.21
CA ILE A 615 0.15 -12.89 50.22
C ILE A 615 0.33 -14.36 50.65
N GLN A 616 0.53 -15.28 49.71
CA GLN A 616 0.71 -16.71 50.02
C GLN A 616 1.99 -17.06 50.80
N LEU A 617 3.01 -16.19 50.76
CA LEU A 617 4.27 -16.37 51.49
C LEU A 617 4.38 -15.47 52.72
N GLU A 618 3.32 -14.70 53.03
CA GLU A 618 3.27 -13.72 54.12
C GLU A 618 4.39 -12.65 54.09
N ASP A 619 4.97 -12.42 52.90
CA ASP A 619 6.06 -11.48 52.66
C ASP A 619 5.54 -10.05 52.45
N GLU A 620 5.36 -9.35 53.57
CA GLU A 620 4.87 -7.97 53.61
C GLU A 620 5.92 -6.96 53.08
N GLU A 621 7.23 -7.27 53.12
CA GLU A 621 8.27 -6.40 52.54
C GLU A 621 8.22 -6.41 51.00
N ALA A 622 8.14 -7.61 50.40
CA ALA A 622 7.93 -7.78 48.97
C ALA A 622 6.63 -7.11 48.52
N ARG A 623 5.56 -7.27 49.30
CA ARG A 623 4.25 -6.66 49.03
C ARG A 623 4.30 -5.14 49.04
N GLN A 624 4.92 -4.53 50.05
CA GLN A 624 5.08 -3.07 50.11
C GLN A 624 5.97 -2.56 48.97
N THR A 625 7.01 -3.30 48.61
CA THR A 625 7.89 -2.98 47.48
C THR A 625 7.12 -3.00 46.16
N LEU A 626 6.30 -4.02 45.92
CA LEU A 626 5.40 -4.09 44.75
C LEU A 626 4.43 -2.91 44.69
N ILE A 627 3.81 -2.54 45.82
CA ILE A 627 2.89 -1.40 45.92
C ILE A 627 3.60 -0.06 45.63
N ARG A 628 4.88 0.09 46.01
CA ARG A 628 5.71 1.27 45.67
C ARG A 628 6.07 1.32 44.19
N LEU A 629 6.28 0.16 43.55
CA LEU A 629 6.61 0.05 42.12
C LEU A 629 5.38 0.24 41.20
N CYS A 630 4.16 0.01 41.71
CA CYS A 630 2.89 0.19 41.01
C CYS A 630 2.14 1.47 41.50
N PRO A 631 2.49 2.68 41.04
CA PRO A 631 1.80 3.91 41.44
C PRO A 631 0.31 3.86 41.07
N LYS A 632 -0.55 4.26 42.02
CA LYS A 632 -2.01 4.29 41.80
C LYS A 632 -2.36 5.19 40.61
N ASN A 633 -3.02 4.62 39.60
CA ASN A 633 -3.61 5.34 38.48
C ASN A 633 -4.50 6.50 38.97
N LYS A 634 -3.99 7.74 38.90
CA LYS A 634 -4.75 8.95 39.23
C LYS A 634 -5.84 9.30 38.20
N ALA A 635 -5.91 8.55 37.09
CA ALA A 635 -6.75 8.85 35.92
C ALA A 635 -8.21 8.34 35.97
N PHE A 636 -8.64 7.60 37.01
CA PHE A 636 -10.03 7.12 37.14
C PHE A 636 -10.75 7.68 38.39
N LYS A 637 -10.76 9.01 38.53
CA LYS A 637 -11.80 9.72 39.31
C LYS A 637 -12.95 10.15 38.39
N ASN A 638 -13.78 9.20 37.93
CA ASN A 638 -15.19 9.41 37.53
C ASN A 638 -15.80 8.16 36.85
N SER A 639 -15.97 7.07 37.60
CA SER A 639 -17.10 6.16 37.34
C SER A 639 -17.57 5.53 38.65
N LYS A 640 -18.90 5.51 38.85
CA LYS A 640 -19.51 4.97 40.06
C LYS A 640 -19.55 3.45 39.98
N PHE A 641 -18.64 2.75 40.66
CA PHE A 641 -18.90 1.38 41.10
C PHE A 641 -18.84 1.30 42.62
N LYS A 642 -20.02 1.09 43.22
CA LYS A 642 -20.16 0.82 44.65
C LYS A 642 -19.50 -0.51 44.98
N ARG A 643 -18.94 -0.59 46.19
CA ARG A 643 -18.51 -1.82 46.87
C ARG A 643 -19.59 -2.89 46.77
N VAL A 644 -19.21 -4.11 46.40
CA VAL A 644 -19.81 -5.35 46.91
C VAL A 644 -18.66 -6.31 47.20
N TYR A 645 -18.36 -6.50 48.48
CA TYR A 645 -17.63 -7.65 49.01
C TYR A 645 -18.18 -7.92 50.40
N THR A 646 -18.94 -9.01 50.48
CA THR A 646 -19.11 -9.89 51.65
C THR A 646 -18.68 -11.25 51.16
#